data_AF-A0A2V4I6I6-F1
#
_entry.id   AF-A0A2V4I6I6-F1
#
_cell.length_a   1.000
_cell.length_b   1.000
_cell.length_c   1.000
_cell.angle_alpha   90.00
_cell.angle_beta   90.00
_cell.angle_gamma   90.00
#
_symmetry.space_group_name_H-M   'P 1'
#
loop_
_entity.id
_entity.type
_entity.pdbx_description
1 polymer ?
#
loop_
_entity_poly.entity_id
_entity_poly.type
_entity_poly.pdbx_seq_one_letter_code
_entity_poly.pdbx_strand_id
1 'polypeptide(L)'
;MTIELPKSYVYAYPPALSGNGGGRPTSDPVEDGMIYRSANGFENSHRARVAADYVPRQQGIIDRLTIEIAKLRAGAVADSVVERLQVIKSSLKRLVAEIVQKRDQKTALALAYNGQDPTLYNPIRTQPGFWTRDAYSYKQNTIKWAYSYDAFYDARIYDQALSLIKEHLGAIDAEIELALAQIAQQAAQAIREGIGGQLSAITASPRQQLADHAAAVTLSLSQMSIQVSAEAGAVNQQVQLLAGQARQHITALAQLAREQLGPDELSRIVANALAEVEAGISHFSGVVNSLINEFTGFGQGRLQAIDQVVTEAISQILARQVELNAQVQATPTNDTVVAARQSLQVFTDSTCTSTKPRIEQVQAVIRGKVDETQASVQAAQTTLQAELQALPGKVQSAITRVANTYRFPAGVSSLISIPGQGAVPVGEAVLSLGNSIARAVAEIGRVAVAGPGAYVATFLALVTYSSSTADDAHDRTPDRIRYGLGVNAETLGLSGAHDLNAIAAAQGTVEMPWRLTNEARGDGRSYVSVVNADGVRMSKGVPVRAAKLDLQTGLYTAVVPSLIPDQPATTLTWTPASPPGQQSSTSSTPVVPPQVPVYTGVELEPQAVKAEVYLGEVIDVSDLIITFPAGSGMEPIYLMFSNYHYHQAPKDLIAFPDAKRVKSKSSVRGGGKARRRWQDSKGQIYEWDSMHGTVELYNKQGKHLGEFDPVSGKQTQPAIPGRVTQK
;
A
#
# COMPACT_ATOMS: atom_id res chain seq x y z
N MET A 1 56.55 -75.01 8.50
CA MET A 1 56.05 -75.90 9.57
C MET A 1 55.91 -77.26 8.95
N THR A 2 56.69 -78.25 9.38
CA THR A 2 56.70 -79.59 8.77
C THR A 2 56.45 -80.64 9.84
N ILE A 3 55.48 -81.52 9.63
CA ILE A 3 55.17 -82.61 10.57
C ILE A 3 55.60 -83.93 9.97
N GLU A 4 56.52 -84.62 10.64
CA GLU A 4 56.96 -85.97 10.29
C GLU A 4 56.52 -86.96 11.37
N LEU A 5 56.01 -88.11 10.93
CA LEU A 5 55.78 -89.21 11.84
C LEU A 5 57.14 -89.74 12.31
N PRO A 6 57.28 -90.10 13.60
CA PRO A 6 58.41 -90.92 14.02
C PRO A 6 58.49 -92.12 13.10
N LYS A 7 59.72 -92.47 12.66
CA LYS A 7 59.95 -93.64 11.81
C LYS A 7 59.14 -94.80 12.37
N SER A 8 58.25 -95.38 11.56
CA SER A 8 57.66 -96.67 11.89
C SER A 8 58.80 -97.67 12.08
N TYR A 9 58.54 -98.82 12.68
CA TYR A 9 59.52 -99.90 12.75
C TYR A 9 59.73 -100.46 11.35
N VAL A 10 60.41 -99.68 10.51
CA VAL A 10 60.89 -100.08 9.21
C VAL A 10 61.94 -101.13 9.52
N TYR A 11 61.56 -102.39 9.45
CA TYR A 11 62.51 -103.43 9.10
C TYR A 11 63.21 -102.93 7.84
N ALA A 12 64.53 -102.79 7.88
CA ALA A 12 65.30 -102.41 6.72
C ALA A 12 64.99 -103.43 5.61
N TYR A 13 64.48 -102.96 4.47
CA TYR A 13 64.41 -103.79 3.27
C TYR A 13 65.86 -104.11 2.87
N PRO A 14 66.24 -105.37 2.62
CA PRO A 14 67.32 -105.62 1.68
C PRO A 14 66.79 -105.36 0.26
N PRO A 15 67.61 -104.78 -0.63
CA PRO A 15 67.19 -104.19 -1.91
C PRO A 15 66.56 -105.20 -2.89
N ALA A 16 65.74 -104.67 -3.82
CA ALA A 16 65.35 -105.21 -5.12
C ALA A 16 65.24 -106.75 -5.24
N LEU A 17 64.02 -107.29 -5.22
CA LEU A 17 63.74 -108.60 -5.79
C LEU A 17 63.63 -108.50 -7.32
N SER A 18 64.76 -108.25 -7.98
CA SER A 18 65.00 -108.71 -9.35
C SER A 18 65.74 -110.03 -9.24
N GLY A 19 65.03 -111.15 -9.30
CA GLY A 19 65.64 -112.45 -9.11
C GLY A 19 64.63 -113.58 -9.25
N ASN A 20 64.18 -113.78 -10.48
CA ASN A 20 63.54 -115.00 -10.92
C ASN A 20 64.49 -116.19 -10.65
N GLY A 21 64.03 -117.27 -10.01
CA GLY A 21 64.82 -118.50 -9.96
C GLY A 21 64.61 -119.30 -8.67
N GLY A 22 63.97 -120.44 -8.82
CA GLY A 22 63.63 -121.34 -7.73
C GLY A 22 64.86 -121.84 -6.96
N GLY A 23 64.82 -121.64 -5.64
CA GLY A 23 65.49 -122.51 -4.68
C GLY A 23 64.46 -123.50 -4.14
N ARG A 24 64.80 -124.78 -4.18
CA ARG A 24 64.00 -125.95 -3.79
C ARG A 24 63.29 -125.80 -2.43
N PRO A 25 62.16 -126.50 -2.19
CA PRO A 25 61.64 -126.66 -0.84
C PRO A 25 62.73 -127.32 0.01
N THR A 26 63.14 -126.66 1.10
CA THR A 26 63.91 -127.31 2.16
C THR A 26 63.01 -128.41 2.72
N SER A 27 63.39 -129.66 2.51
CA SER A 27 62.58 -130.84 2.83
C SER A 27 62.59 -131.17 4.34
N ASP A 28 62.53 -130.16 5.19
CA ASP A 28 62.41 -130.31 6.65
C ASP A 28 61.05 -129.72 7.13
N PRO A 29 60.05 -130.57 7.39
CA PRO A 29 58.76 -130.16 7.94
C PRO A 29 58.86 -129.42 9.28
N VAL A 30 59.95 -129.63 10.03
CA VAL A 30 60.21 -128.96 11.31
C VAL A 30 60.67 -127.52 11.07
N GLU A 31 61.52 -127.29 10.08
CA GLU A 31 62.03 -125.96 9.69
C GLU A 31 60.91 -125.09 9.08
N ASP A 32 60.12 -125.62 8.14
CA ASP A 32 58.94 -124.92 7.59
C ASP A 32 57.92 -124.62 8.69
N GLY A 33 57.64 -125.57 9.58
CA GLY A 33 56.77 -125.38 10.75
C GLY A 33 57.29 -124.34 11.75
N MET A 34 58.62 -124.15 11.86
CA MET A 34 59.21 -123.05 12.61
C MET A 34 59.05 -121.70 11.90
N ILE A 35 59.20 -121.64 10.58
CA ILE A 35 59.03 -120.41 9.78
C ILE A 35 57.57 -119.93 9.81
N TYR A 36 56.58 -120.81 9.65
CA TYR A 36 55.15 -120.44 9.77
C TYR A 36 54.79 -119.96 11.19
N ARG A 37 55.28 -120.65 12.24
CA ARG A 37 55.08 -120.21 13.64
C ARG A 37 55.75 -118.87 13.91
N SER A 38 56.94 -118.64 13.36
CA SER A 38 57.65 -117.36 13.44
C SER A 38 56.90 -116.25 12.71
N ALA A 39 56.38 -116.51 11.50
CA ALA A 39 55.61 -115.55 10.72
C ALA A 39 54.27 -115.19 11.38
N ASN A 40 53.53 -116.17 11.89
CA ASN A 40 52.27 -115.93 12.63
C ASN A 40 52.52 -115.25 13.98
N GLY A 41 53.58 -115.63 14.70
CA GLY A 41 54.02 -114.94 15.92
C GLY A 41 54.46 -113.50 15.64
N PHE A 42 55.15 -113.27 14.52
CA PHE A 42 55.48 -111.94 14.04
C PHE A 42 54.23 -111.13 13.70
N GLU A 43 53.27 -111.68 12.93
CA GLU A 43 52.01 -111.01 12.60
C GLU A 43 51.25 -110.58 13.87
N ASN A 44 51.00 -111.53 14.79
CA ASN A 44 50.26 -111.26 16.02
C ASN A 44 50.97 -110.23 16.91
N SER A 45 52.30 -110.36 17.05
CA SER A 45 53.08 -109.38 17.82
C SER A 45 53.13 -108.02 17.13
N HIS A 46 53.15 -107.97 15.79
CA HIS A 46 53.14 -106.71 15.02
C HIS A 46 51.80 -105.99 15.14
N ARG A 47 50.67 -106.70 15.01
CA ARG A 47 49.34 -106.13 15.25
C ARG A 47 49.23 -105.54 16.65
N ALA A 48 49.62 -106.31 17.67
CA ALA A 48 49.57 -105.88 19.06
C ALA A 48 50.46 -104.66 19.33
N ARG A 49 51.69 -104.64 18.79
CA ARG A 49 52.62 -103.52 18.92
C ARG A 49 52.10 -102.24 18.25
N VAL A 50 51.70 -102.34 16.98
CA VAL A 50 51.23 -101.16 16.22
C VAL A 50 49.94 -100.61 16.83
N ALA A 51 49.04 -101.48 17.31
CA ALA A 51 47.84 -101.06 18.03
C ALA A 51 48.17 -100.39 19.38
N ALA A 52 49.14 -100.92 20.14
CA ALA A 52 49.60 -100.33 21.41
C ALA A 52 50.30 -98.97 21.21
N ASP A 53 51.11 -98.83 20.15
CA ASP A 53 51.87 -97.62 19.84
C ASP A 53 51.04 -96.54 19.11
N TYR A 54 49.91 -96.90 18.53
CA TYR A 54 49.07 -95.97 17.77
C TYR A 54 48.58 -94.80 18.62
N VAL A 55 47.98 -95.06 19.79
CA VAL A 55 47.41 -94.00 20.65
C VAL A 55 48.50 -93.02 21.14
N PRO A 56 49.65 -93.47 21.67
CA PRO A 56 50.74 -92.58 22.03
C PRO A 56 51.32 -91.78 20.84
N ARG A 57 51.48 -92.41 19.66
CA ARG A 57 51.99 -91.72 18.46
C ARG A 57 51.01 -90.68 17.94
N GLN A 58 49.71 -90.98 17.98
CA GLN A 58 48.63 -90.06 17.65
C GLN A 58 48.66 -88.84 18.58
N GLN A 59 48.69 -89.07 19.89
CA GLN A 59 48.72 -87.99 20.89
C GLN A 59 49.97 -87.12 20.75
N GLY A 60 51.15 -87.72 20.57
CA GLY A 60 52.40 -86.96 20.41
C GLY A 60 52.47 -86.14 19.12
N ILE A 61 51.68 -86.47 18.08
CA ILE A 61 51.53 -85.61 16.90
C ILE A 61 50.56 -84.47 17.18
N ILE A 62 49.43 -84.74 17.84
CA ILE A 62 48.46 -83.73 18.28
C ILE A 62 49.13 -82.69 19.17
N ASP A 63 49.93 -83.09 20.16
CA ASP A 63 50.60 -82.18 21.09
C ASP A 63 51.60 -81.27 20.36
N ARG A 64 52.42 -81.85 19.48
CA ARG A 64 53.38 -81.09 18.66
C ARG A 64 52.68 -80.11 17.73
N LEU A 65 51.62 -80.55 17.07
CA LEU A 65 50.81 -79.71 16.19
C LEU A 65 50.18 -78.56 16.99
N THR A 66 49.66 -78.83 18.18
CA THR A 66 49.07 -77.82 19.09
C THR A 66 50.10 -76.76 19.49
N ILE A 67 51.30 -77.17 19.91
CA ILE A 67 52.40 -76.24 20.26
C ILE A 67 52.77 -75.36 19.08
N GLU A 68 52.87 -75.97 17.90
CA GLU A 68 53.38 -75.29 16.73
C GLU A 68 52.34 -74.32 16.12
N ILE A 69 51.04 -74.66 16.23
CA ILE A 69 49.92 -73.73 15.96
C ILE A 69 49.95 -72.55 16.95
N ALA A 70 50.21 -72.80 18.24
CA ALA A 70 50.31 -71.73 19.23
C ALA A 70 51.48 -70.77 18.93
N LYS A 71 52.64 -71.29 18.50
CA LYS A 71 53.77 -70.48 18.05
C LYS A 71 53.43 -69.64 16.82
N LEU A 72 52.72 -70.21 15.84
CA LEU A 72 52.26 -69.46 14.66
C LEU A 72 51.35 -68.29 15.06
N ARG A 73 50.42 -68.52 16.00
CA ARG A 73 49.55 -67.45 16.52
C ARG A 73 50.34 -66.36 17.25
N ALA A 74 51.36 -66.71 18.03
CA ALA A 74 52.19 -65.76 18.76
C ALA A 74 53.18 -64.98 17.88
N GLY A 75 53.69 -65.59 16.80
CA GLY A 75 54.70 -65.00 15.92
C GLY A 75 54.16 -64.21 14.72
N ALA A 76 52.85 -64.25 14.46
CA ALA A 76 52.25 -63.51 13.35
C ALA A 76 52.14 -62.02 13.68
N VAL A 77 52.86 -61.19 12.93
CA VAL A 77 52.81 -59.72 13.02
C VAL A 77 52.22 -59.17 11.73
N ALA A 78 51.20 -58.33 11.86
CA ALA A 78 50.58 -57.59 10.76
C ALA A 78 49.95 -56.30 11.31
N ASP A 79 49.63 -55.37 10.41
CA ASP A 79 49.11 -54.05 10.76
C ASP A 79 47.67 -54.09 11.26
N SER A 80 46.91 -55.13 10.89
CA SER A 80 45.55 -55.36 11.38
C SER A 80 45.32 -56.80 11.90
N VAL A 81 44.31 -56.93 12.77
CA VAL A 81 43.86 -58.22 13.31
C VAL A 81 43.44 -59.17 12.19
N VAL A 82 42.73 -58.67 11.18
CA VAL A 82 42.26 -59.47 10.03
C VAL A 82 43.45 -59.97 9.20
N GLU A 83 44.40 -59.09 8.86
CA GLU A 83 45.59 -59.50 8.11
C GLU A 83 46.41 -60.53 8.88
N ARG A 84 46.59 -60.33 10.20
CA ARG A 84 47.29 -61.29 11.06
C ARG A 84 46.62 -62.66 11.00
N LEU A 85 45.30 -62.72 11.13
CA LEU A 85 44.53 -63.97 11.06
C LEU A 85 44.59 -64.61 9.66
N GLN A 86 44.58 -63.81 8.58
CA GLN A 86 44.75 -64.32 7.21
C GLN A 86 46.14 -64.90 6.96
N VAL A 87 47.19 -64.31 7.53
CA VAL A 87 48.56 -64.84 7.49
C VAL A 87 48.64 -66.20 8.19
N ILE A 88 48.01 -66.33 9.37
CA ILE A 88 47.93 -67.60 10.11
C ILE A 88 47.13 -68.63 9.30
N LYS A 89 45.94 -68.28 8.80
CA LYS A 89 45.09 -69.13 7.95
C LYS A 89 45.86 -69.67 6.74
N SER A 90 46.59 -68.81 6.05
CA SER A 90 47.39 -69.17 4.88
C SER A 90 48.55 -70.12 5.23
N SER A 91 49.13 -69.98 6.42
CA SER A 91 50.18 -70.87 6.92
C SER A 91 49.63 -72.25 7.30
N LEU A 92 48.45 -72.31 7.93
CA LEU A 92 47.77 -73.58 8.23
C LEU A 92 47.27 -74.28 6.97
N LYS A 93 46.75 -73.56 5.96
CA LYS A 93 46.36 -74.15 4.67
C LYS A 93 47.54 -74.82 3.96
N ARG A 94 48.73 -74.21 4.01
CA ARG A 94 49.96 -74.83 3.49
C ARG A 94 50.29 -76.13 4.22
N LEU A 95 50.19 -76.13 5.56
CA LEU A 95 50.40 -77.32 6.36
C LEU A 95 49.37 -78.43 6.06
N VAL A 96 48.11 -78.08 5.83
CA VAL A 96 47.07 -79.04 5.38
C VAL A 96 47.50 -79.70 4.07
N ALA A 97 47.95 -78.93 3.08
CA ALA A 97 48.39 -79.48 1.79
C ALA A 97 49.57 -80.46 1.97
N GLU A 98 50.55 -80.11 2.81
CA GLU A 98 51.67 -80.99 3.13
C GLU A 98 51.22 -82.29 3.81
N ILE A 99 50.33 -82.21 4.81
CA ILE A 99 49.86 -83.38 5.55
C ILE A 99 48.94 -84.26 4.68
N VAL A 100 48.12 -83.67 3.82
CA VAL A 100 47.30 -84.42 2.85
C VAL A 100 48.20 -85.24 1.93
N GLN A 101 49.27 -84.65 1.38
CA GLN A 101 50.22 -85.38 0.55
C GLN A 101 50.82 -86.58 1.29
N LYS A 102 51.22 -86.40 2.56
CA LYS A 102 51.75 -87.49 3.39
C LYS A 102 50.69 -88.55 3.72
N ARG A 103 49.46 -88.14 4.00
CA ARG A 103 48.32 -89.04 4.24
C ARG A 103 47.99 -89.87 3.00
N ASP A 104 47.98 -89.25 1.83
CA ASP A 104 47.72 -89.93 0.54
C ASP A 104 48.83 -90.94 0.21
N GLN A 105 50.10 -90.58 0.43
CA GLN A 105 51.23 -91.51 0.30
C GLN A 105 51.06 -92.72 1.22
N LYS A 106 50.70 -92.50 2.50
CA LYS A 106 50.47 -93.59 3.46
C LYS A 106 49.23 -94.41 3.13
N THR A 107 48.16 -93.78 2.63
CA THR A 107 46.96 -94.48 2.17
C THR A 107 47.27 -95.38 0.97
N ALA A 108 48.05 -94.89 0.00
CA ALA A 108 48.50 -95.69 -1.14
C ALA A 108 49.36 -96.88 -0.68
N LEU A 109 50.27 -96.68 0.27
CA LEU A 109 51.08 -97.76 0.87
C LEU A 109 50.23 -98.76 1.67
N ALA A 110 49.17 -98.30 2.35
CA ALA A 110 48.24 -99.16 3.07
C ALA A 110 47.46 -100.10 2.13
N LEU A 111 47.13 -99.61 0.92
CA LEU A 111 46.44 -100.39 -0.11
C LEU A 111 47.38 -101.24 -0.96
N ALA A 112 48.70 -101.03 -0.89
CA ALA A 112 49.68 -101.69 -1.77
C ALA A 112 49.77 -103.22 -1.60
N TYR A 113 49.32 -103.76 -0.47
CA TYR A 113 49.39 -105.20 -0.19
C TYR A 113 48.41 -106.03 -1.04
N ASN A 114 47.15 -105.63 -1.10
CA ASN A 114 46.11 -106.38 -1.85
C ASN A 114 44.93 -105.50 -2.30
N GLY A 115 45.08 -104.18 -2.29
CA GLY A 115 44.03 -103.21 -2.63
C GLY A 115 42.92 -103.08 -1.58
N GLN A 116 43.03 -103.75 -0.42
CA GLN A 116 42.03 -103.74 0.63
C GLN A 116 42.63 -103.25 1.95
N ASP A 117 41.75 -102.90 2.89
CA ASP A 117 42.15 -102.51 4.25
C ASP A 117 42.92 -103.67 4.92
N PRO A 118 44.19 -103.43 5.35
CA PRO A 118 45.05 -104.47 5.91
C PRO A 118 44.61 -104.97 7.29
N THR A 119 43.58 -104.36 7.90
CA THR A 119 43.02 -104.77 9.19
C THR A 119 41.92 -105.83 9.09
N LEU A 120 41.34 -106.06 7.90
CA LEU A 120 40.11 -106.87 7.73
C LEU A 120 40.30 -108.40 7.84
N TYR A 121 41.52 -108.92 7.76
CA TYR A 121 41.76 -110.37 7.68
C TYR A 121 42.80 -110.84 8.70
N ASN A 122 42.44 -111.88 9.44
CA ASN A 122 43.33 -112.69 10.28
C ASN A 122 42.88 -114.18 10.16
N PRO A 123 43.69 -115.07 9.58
CA PRO A 123 45.06 -114.86 9.09
C PRO A 123 45.13 -114.00 7.81
N ILE A 124 46.30 -113.42 7.52
CA ILE A 124 46.52 -112.60 6.32
C ILE A 124 46.19 -113.36 5.01
N ARG A 125 45.49 -112.70 4.09
CA ARG A 125 45.21 -113.26 2.75
C ARG A 125 46.47 -113.30 1.89
N THR A 126 46.67 -114.34 1.09
CA THR A 126 47.73 -114.34 0.07
C THR A 126 47.42 -113.41 -1.11
N GLN A 127 48.45 -112.70 -1.57
CA GLN A 127 48.44 -111.88 -2.78
C GLN A 127 48.96 -112.68 -3.99
N PRO A 128 48.59 -112.31 -5.22
CA PRO A 128 49.14 -112.90 -6.44
C PRO A 128 50.67 -112.90 -6.44
N GLY A 129 51.29 -114.05 -6.72
CA GLY A 129 52.74 -114.23 -6.68
C GLY A 129 53.30 -114.73 -5.33
N PHE A 130 52.45 -114.92 -4.31
CA PHE A 130 52.82 -115.50 -3.02
C PHE A 130 52.02 -116.77 -2.73
N TRP A 131 52.69 -117.82 -2.24
CA TRP A 131 52.12 -119.14 -2.03
C TRP A 131 52.00 -119.46 -0.53
N THR A 132 50.81 -119.84 -0.05
CA THR A 132 50.60 -120.22 1.36
C THR A 132 51.32 -121.50 1.75
N ARG A 133 51.70 -122.35 0.79
CA ARG A 133 52.38 -123.64 0.99
C ARG A 133 53.91 -123.53 0.97
N ASP A 134 54.47 -122.36 0.69
CA ASP A 134 55.90 -122.09 0.82
C ASP A 134 56.13 -121.19 2.05
N ALA A 135 56.87 -121.71 3.03
CA ALA A 135 57.09 -121.03 4.29
C ALA A 135 57.86 -119.71 4.12
N TYR A 136 58.79 -119.65 3.15
CA TYR A 136 59.56 -118.44 2.87
C TYR A 136 58.70 -117.37 2.17
N SER A 137 57.93 -117.75 1.14
CA SER A 137 56.93 -116.87 0.52
C SER A 137 55.89 -116.38 1.53
N TYR A 138 55.42 -117.22 2.45
CA TYR A 138 54.46 -116.80 3.49
C TYR A 138 55.07 -115.74 4.42
N LYS A 139 56.31 -115.94 4.88
CA LYS A 139 57.04 -114.95 5.69
C LYS A 139 57.22 -113.62 4.98
N GLN A 140 57.58 -113.63 3.69
CA GLN A 140 57.71 -112.42 2.88
C GLN A 140 56.35 -111.72 2.67
N ASN A 141 55.29 -112.50 2.54
CA ASN A 141 53.92 -112.01 2.46
C ASN A 141 53.51 -111.28 3.76
N THR A 142 53.81 -111.85 4.93
CA THR A 142 53.57 -111.21 6.24
C THR A 142 54.36 -109.92 6.42
N ILE A 143 55.60 -109.86 5.93
CA ILE A 143 56.41 -108.63 5.97
C ILE A 143 55.78 -107.52 5.10
N LYS A 144 55.35 -107.84 3.87
CA LYS A 144 54.66 -106.88 2.99
C LYS A 144 53.35 -106.38 3.61
N TRP A 145 52.57 -107.26 4.21
CA TRP A 145 51.36 -106.89 4.96
C TRP A 145 51.68 -105.95 6.12
N ALA A 146 52.75 -106.20 6.88
CA ALA A 146 53.15 -105.37 8.01
C ALA A 146 53.44 -103.91 7.61
N TYR A 147 54.06 -103.66 6.45
CA TYR A 147 54.25 -102.30 5.92
C TYR A 147 52.93 -101.61 5.59
N SER A 148 51.99 -102.33 4.97
CA SER A 148 50.66 -101.79 4.69
C SER A 148 49.86 -101.54 5.97
N TYR A 149 49.99 -102.41 6.98
CA TYR A 149 49.38 -102.25 8.29
C TYR A 149 49.92 -101.01 9.03
N ASP A 150 51.24 -100.80 9.05
CA ASP A 150 51.86 -99.59 9.60
C ASP A 150 51.39 -98.33 8.87
N ALA A 151 51.37 -98.38 7.53
CA ALA A 151 50.96 -97.26 6.70
C ALA A 151 49.47 -96.91 6.91
N PHE A 152 48.62 -97.89 7.21
CA PHE A 152 47.22 -97.67 7.55
C PHE A 152 47.08 -96.85 8.84
N TYR A 153 47.75 -97.24 9.92
CA TYR A 153 47.70 -96.48 11.18
C TYR A 153 48.39 -95.12 11.07
N ASP A 154 49.48 -95.01 10.31
CA ASP A 154 50.13 -93.73 9.98
C ASP A 154 49.18 -92.78 9.22
N ALA A 155 48.40 -93.30 8.25
CA ALA A 155 47.39 -92.52 7.54
C ALA A 155 46.29 -92.01 8.49
N ARG A 156 45.83 -92.84 9.45
CA ARG A 156 44.85 -92.42 10.46
C ARG A 156 45.38 -91.37 11.43
N ILE A 157 46.67 -91.41 11.79
CA ILE A 157 47.30 -90.34 12.58
C ILE A 157 47.28 -89.03 11.79
N TYR A 158 47.59 -89.07 10.50
CA TYR A 158 47.49 -87.89 9.63
C TYR A 158 46.04 -87.40 9.47
N ASP A 159 45.05 -88.30 9.37
CA ASP A 159 43.63 -87.92 9.34
C ASP A 159 43.22 -87.18 10.62
N GLN A 160 43.71 -87.60 11.79
CA GLN A 160 43.45 -86.89 13.04
C GLN A 160 44.14 -85.52 13.04
N ALA A 161 45.42 -85.44 12.66
CA ALA A 161 46.13 -84.16 12.54
C ALA A 161 45.42 -83.18 11.58
N LEU A 162 44.90 -83.69 10.46
CA LEU A 162 44.06 -82.91 9.53
C LEU A 162 42.76 -82.46 10.18
N SER A 163 42.11 -83.30 10.98
CA SER A 163 40.92 -82.94 11.75
C SER A 163 41.19 -81.76 12.68
N LEU A 164 42.29 -81.81 13.45
CA LEU A 164 42.68 -80.73 14.36
C LEU A 164 42.99 -79.42 13.62
N ILE A 165 43.73 -79.48 12.50
CA ILE A 165 44.03 -78.26 11.72
C ILE A 165 42.77 -77.68 11.09
N LYS A 166 41.85 -78.53 10.60
CA LYS A 166 40.55 -78.09 10.05
C LYS A 166 39.71 -77.40 11.10
N GLU A 167 39.68 -77.90 12.32
CA GLU A 167 39.01 -77.26 13.46
C GLU A 167 39.60 -75.86 13.72
N HIS A 168 40.92 -75.74 13.78
CA HIS A 168 41.58 -74.44 13.94
C HIS A 168 41.36 -73.48 12.76
N LEU A 169 41.28 -73.98 11.52
CA LEU A 169 40.92 -73.17 10.36
C LEU A 169 39.50 -72.63 10.48
N GLY A 170 38.54 -73.45 10.91
CA GLY A 170 37.16 -73.01 11.17
C GLY A 170 37.07 -71.96 12.28
N ALA A 171 37.86 -72.11 13.35
CA ALA A 171 37.97 -71.11 14.41
C ALA A 171 38.54 -69.77 13.90
N ILE A 172 39.58 -69.80 13.07
CA ILE A 172 40.15 -68.59 12.47
C ILE A 172 39.16 -67.90 11.52
N ASP A 173 38.38 -68.67 10.77
CA ASP A 173 37.33 -68.12 9.91
C ASP A 173 36.27 -67.37 10.73
N ALA A 174 35.82 -67.94 11.84
CA ALA A 174 34.92 -67.26 12.78
C ALA A 174 35.58 -66.03 13.44
N GLU A 175 36.87 -66.08 13.80
CA GLU A 175 37.61 -64.93 14.34
C GLU A 175 37.72 -63.78 13.32
N ILE A 176 37.94 -64.10 12.03
CA ILE A 176 37.98 -63.10 10.94
C ILE A 176 36.60 -62.48 10.76
N GLU A 177 35.54 -63.28 10.71
CA GLU A 177 34.16 -62.79 10.61
C GLU A 177 33.81 -61.87 11.78
N LEU A 178 34.18 -62.24 13.01
CA LEU A 178 33.98 -61.42 14.19
C LEU A 178 34.75 -60.09 14.12
N ALA A 179 36.03 -60.14 13.71
CA ALA A 179 36.86 -58.93 13.58
C ALA A 179 36.30 -57.97 12.51
N LEU A 180 35.84 -58.50 11.37
CA LEU A 180 35.19 -57.71 10.33
C LEU A 180 33.86 -57.11 10.82
N ALA A 181 33.05 -57.87 11.56
CA ALA A 181 31.81 -57.38 12.16
C ALA A 181 32.06 -56.24 13.17
N GLN A 182 33.11 -56.34 13.99
CA GLN A 182 33.50 -55.28 14.92
C GLN A 182 33.96 -54.00 14.20
N ILE A 183 34.76 -54.13 13.14
CA ILE A 183 35.18 -52.99 12.31
C ILE A 183 33.94 -52.31 11.69
N ALA A 184 33.01 -53.09 11.13
CA ALA A 184 31.76 -52.57 10.57
C ALA A 184 30.91 -51.86 11.63
N GLN A 185 30.82 -52.41 12.84
CA GLN A 185 30.10 -51.80 13.96
C GLN A 185 30.72 -50.47 14.39
N GLN A 186 32.05 -50.38 14.49
CA GLN A 186 32.75 -49.14 14.82
C GLN A 186 32.56 -48.07 13.75
N ALA A 187 32.66 -48.44 12.47
CA ALA A 187 32.38 -47.53 11.37
C ALA A 187 30.94 -47.01 11.40
N ALA A 188 29.97 -47.91 11.64
CA ALA A 188 28.56 -47.55 11.80
C ALA A 188 28.34 -46.58 12.97
N GLN A 189 28.98 -46.81 14.12
CA GLN A 189 28.92 -45.94 15.30
C GLN A 189 29.44 -44.52 14.99
N ALA A 190 30.61 -44.42 14.37
CA ALA A 190 31.20 -43.13 14.00
C ALA A 190 30.31 -42.33 13.03
N ILE A 191 29.66 -43.02 12.06
CA ILE A 191 28.69 -42.38 11.16
C ILE A 191 27.50 -41.84 11.95
N ARG A 192 26.94 -42.62 12.88
CA ARG A 192 25.77 -42.22 13.68
C ARG A 192 26.05 -41.00 14.56
N GLU A 193 27.26 -40.90 15.10
CA GLU A 193 27.67 -39.78 15.95
C GLU A 193 27.98 -38.52 15.12
N GLY A 194 28.56 -38.67 13.92
CA GLY A 194 29.00 -37.54 13.10
C GLY A 194 27.94 -36.92 12.18
N ILE A 195 26.97 -37.71 11.70
CA ILE A 195 26.05 -37.29 10.63
C ILE A 195 25.21 -36.06 11.00
N GLY A 196 24.75 -35.94 12.25
CA GLY A 196 23.94 -34.81 12.69
C GLY A 196 24.65 -33.46 12.51
N GLY A 197 25.95 -33.41 12.85
CA GLY A 197 26.78 -32.22 12.66
C GLY A 197 27.03 -31.90 11.18
N GLN A 198 27.27 -32.93 10.37
CA GLN A 198 27.49 -32.75 8.93
C GLN A 198 26.24 -32.20 8.21
N LEU A 199 25.06 -32.73 8.52
CA LEU A 199 23.81 -32.23 7.94
C LEU A 199 23.45 -30.83 8.47
N SER A 200 23.76 -30.52 9.74
CA SER A 200 23.55 -29.18 10.30
C SER A 200 24.41 -28.12 9.62
N ALA A 201 25.67 -28.45 9.30
CA ALA A 201 26.59 -27.55 8.61
C ALA A 201 26.08 -27.17 7.19
N ILE A 202 25.35 -28.06 6.52
CA ILE A 202 24.74 -27.80 5.21
C ILE A 202 23.63 -26.75 5.31
N THR A 203 22.78 -26.82 6.34
CA THR A 203 21.57 -25.98 6.42
C THR A 203 21.77 -24.69 7.21
N ALA A 204 22.77 -24.62 8.09
CA ALA A 204 22.95 -23.49 9.01
C ALA A 204 23.10 -22.14 8.28
N SER A 205 24.03 -22.04 7.33
CA SER A 205 24.28 -20.79 6.61
C SER A 205 23.11 -20.39 5.69
N PRO A 206 22.53 -21.28 4.85
CA PRO A 206 21.37 -20.92 4.02
C PRO A 206 20.16 -20.46 4.82
N ARG A 207 19.85 -21.10 5.96
CA ARG A 207 18.75 -20.68 6.84
C ARG A 207 18.99 -19.29 7.42
N GLN A 208 20.23 -19.01 7.84
CA GLN A 208 20.59 -17.68 8.37
C GLN A 208 20.47 -16.61 7.28
N GLN A 209 20.99 -16.86 6.07
CA GLN A 209 20.89 -15.92 4.96
C GLN A 209 19.44 -15.62 4.58
N LEU A 210 18.55 -16.62 4.60
CA LEU A 210 17.14 -16.43 4.33
C LEU A 210 16.47 -15.56 5.41
N ALA A 211 16.78 -15.81 6.68
CA ALA A 211 16.29 -15.00 7.80
C ALA A 211 16.81 -13.55 7.73
N ASP A 212 18.10 -13.36 7.44
CA ASP A 212 18.72 -12.04 7.30
C ASP A 212 18.11 -11.25 6.14
N HIS A 213 17.85 -11.90 5.01
CA HIS A 213 17.18 -11.27 3.87
C HIS A 213 15.77 -10.80 4.22
N ALA A 214 15.00 -11.64 4.92
CA ALA A 214 13.66 -11.28 5.40
C ALA A 214 13.69 -10.12 6.40
N ALA A 215 14.66 -10.11 7.32
CA ALA A 215 14.85 -9.01 8.27
C ALA A 215 15.22 -7.70 7.57
N ALA A 216 16.11 -7.74 6.58
CA ALA A 216 16.49 -6.58 5.78
C ALA A 216 15.29 -5.99 5.02
N VAL A 217 14.46 -6.84 4.42
CA VAL A 217 13.22 -6.40 3.75
C VAL A 217 12.26 -5.79 4.78
N THR A 218 12.04 -6.43 5.94
CA THR A 218 11.20 -5.89 7.02
C THR A 218 11.65 -4.50 7.49
N LEU A 219 12.96 -4.28 7.64
CA LEU A 219 13.52 -2.97 7.98
C LEU A 219 13.25 -1.94 6.87
N SER A 220 13.49 -2.31 5.60
CA SER A 220 13.23 -1.44 4.45
C SER A 220 11.75 -1.03 4.37
N LEU A 221 10.82 -1.96 4.61
CA LEU A 221 9.39 -1.69 4.61
C LEU A 221 8.97 -0.77 5.76
N SER A 222 9.55 -0.96 6.94
CA SER A 222 9.32 -0.08 8.10
C SER A 222 9.80 1.36 7.85
N GLN A 223 10.96 1.51 7.19
CA GLN A 223 11.48 2.83 6.80
C GLN A 223 10.57 3.53 5.78
N MET A 224 10.06 2.80 4.78
CA MET A 224 9.09 3.36 3.82
C MET A 224 7.82 3.86 4.53
N SER A 225 7.33 3.14 5.54
CA SER A 225 6.17 3.58 6.33
C SER A 225 6.40 4.88 7.08
N ILE A 226 7.59 5.07 7.63
CA ILE A 226 7.99 6.32 8.30
C ILE A 226 8.05 7.46 7.27
N GLN A 227 8.61 7.19 6.09
CA GLN A 227 8.73 8.20 5.03
C GLN A 227 7.35 8.67 4.54
N VAL A 228 6.43 7.74 4.23
CA VAL A 228 5.06 8.08 3.80
C VAL A 228 4.35 8.95 4.85
N SER A 229 4.51 8.60 6.14
CA SER A 229 3.92 9.37 7.23
C SER A 229 4.53 10.77 7.36
N ALA A 230 5.84 10.90 7.18
CA ALA A 230 6.54 12.18 7.22
C ALA A 230 6.13 13.10 6.06
N GLU A 231 6.04 12.55 4.84
CA GLU A 231 5.58 13.28 3.65
C GLU A 231 4.13 13.75 3.81
N ALA A 232 3.23 12.89 4.28
CA ALA A 232 1.86 13.28 4.58
C ALA A 232 1.78 14.39 5.65
N GLY A 233 2.67 14.34 6.66
CA GLY A 233 2.83 15.41 7.64
C GLY A 233 3.25 16.74 7.01
N ALA A 234 4.20 16.73 6.08
CA ALA A 234 4.64 17.92 5.34
C ALA A 234 3.52 18.50 4.46
N VAL A 235 2.77 17.64 3.75
CA VAL A 235 1.61 18.06 2.97
C VAL A 235 0.55 18.72 3.85
N ASN A 236 0.27 18.15 5.03
CA ASN A 236 -0.68 18.74 5.97
C ASN A 236 -0.23 20.15 6.43
N GLN A 237 1.06 20.35 6.71
CA GLN A 237 1.60 21.68 7.03
C GLN A 237 1.40 22.67 5.87
N GLN A 238 1.63 22.24 4.63
CA GLN A 238 1.42 23.09 3.45
C GLN A 238 -0.05 23.48 3.27
N VAL A 239 -0.98 22.55 3.50
CA VAL A 239 -2.42 22.81 3.49
C VAL A 239 -2.82 23.83 4.56
N GLN A 240 -2.25 23.74 5.77
CA GLN A 240 -2.53 24.72 6.83
C GLN A 240 -2.06 26.14 6.46
N LEU A 241 -0.92 26.27 5.77
CA LEU A 241 -0.44 27.56 5.26
C LEU A 241 -1.39 28.13 4.20
N LEU A 242 -1.83 27.29 3.24
CA LEU A 242 -2.79 27.69 2.20
C LEU A 242 -4.13 28.13 2.81
N ALA A 243 -4.63 27.39 3.81
CA ALA A 243 -5.82 27.76 4.55
C ALA A 243 -5.65 29.10 5.27
N GLY A 244 -4.49 29.34 5.91
CA GLY A 244 -4.15 30.62 6.51
C GLY A 244 -4.23 31.78 5.51
N GLN A 245 -3.68 31.60 4.30
CA GLN A 245 -3.74 32.58 3.22
C GLN A 245 -5.19 32.83 2.76
N ALA A 246 -5.99 31.77 2.60
CA ALA A 246 -7.40 31.90 2.23
C ALA A 246 -8.19 32.71 3.29
N ARG A 247 -8.02 32.40 4.58
CA ARG A 247 -8.65 33.15 5.69
C ARG A 247 -8.26 34.64 5.68
N GLN A 248 -6.99 34.94 5.45
CA GLN A 248 -6.50 36.31 5.34
C GLN A 248 -7.14 37.06 4.16
N HIS A 249 -7.23 36.41 3.00
CA HIS A 249 -7.82 37.01 1.81
C HIS A 249 -9.33 37.27 1.99
N ILE A 250 -10.07 36.30 2.57
CA ILE A 250 -11.48 36.47 2.92
C ILE A 250 -11.68 37.66 3.86
N THR A 251 -10.82 37.79 4.89
CA THR A 251 -10.88 38.89 5.85
C THR A 251 -10.58 40.24 5.19
N ALA A 252 -9.61 40.27 4.27
CA ALA A 252 -9.29 41.47 3.50
C ALA A 252 -10.46 41.91 2.61
N LEU A 253 -11.08 40.98 1.87
CA LEU A 253 -12.28 41.28 1.07
C LEU A 253 -13.41 41.80 1.94
N ALA A 254 -13.60 41.22 3.13
CA ALA A 254 -14.61 41.70 4.07
C ALA A 254 -14.34 43.13 4.52
N GLN A 255 -13.08 43.47 4.84
CA GLN A 255 -12.68 44.83 5.22
C GLN A 255 -13.04 45.85 4.13
N LEU A 256 -12.75 45.53 2.87
CA LEU A 256 -13.02 46.41 1.73
C LEU A 256 -14.52 46.59 1.47
N ALA A 257 -15.35 45.62 1.86
CA ALA A 257 -16.80 45.61 1.65
C ALA A 257 -17.61 46.27 2.78
N ARG A 258 -16.98 46.69 3.90
CA ARG A 258 -17.69 47.23 5.09
C ARG A 258 -18.56 48.45 4.83
N GLU A 259 -18.14 49.32 3.91
CA GLU A 259 -18.90 50.53 3.57
C GLU A 259 -20.07 50.22 2.60
N GLN A 260 -20.09 49.04 1.97
CA GLN A 260 -21.04 48.66 0.91
C GLN A 260 -22.15 47.73 1.38
N LEU A 261 -21.91 46.93 2.43
CA LEU A 261 -22.85 45.96 2.96
C LEU A 261 -23.18 46.22 4.42
N GLY A 262 -24.40 45.87 4.83
CA GLY A 262 -24.78 45.85 6.25
C GLY A 262 -23.93 44.85 7.05
N PRO A 263 -23.64 45.13 8.33
CA PRO A 263 -22.70 44.35 9.14
C PRO A 263 -23.10 42.87 9.30
N ASP A 264 -24.39 42.58 9.46
CA ASP A 264 -24.88 41.22 9.64
C ASP A 264 -24.72 40.37 8.38
N GLU A 265 -25.00 40.97 7.22
CA GLU A 265 -24.92 40.28 5.94
C GLU A 265 -23.48 40.02 5.53
N LEU A 266 -22.59 40.99 5.76
CA LEU A 266 -21.17 40.81 5.57
C LEU A 266 -20.62 39.71 6.50
N SER A 267 -21.03 39.71 7.76
CA SER A 267 -20.64 38.68 8.73
C SER A 267 -21.10 37.29 8.30
N ARG A 268 -22.31 37.17 7.75
CA ARG A 268 -22.85 35.90 7.22
C ARG A 268 -22.04 35.37 6.04
N ILE A 269 -21.68 36.23 5.08
CA ILE A 269 -20.84 35.84 3.93
C ILE A 269 -19.48 35.32 4.41
N VAL A 270 -18.84 36.04 5.33
CA VAL A 270 -17.53 35.67 5.87
C VAL A 270 -17.60 34.38 6.67
N ALA A 271 -18.59 34.24 7.55
CA ALA A 271 -18.78 33.05 8.36
C ALA A 271 -18.97 31.80 7.51
N ASN A 272 -19.78 31.87 6.45
CA ASN A 272 -19.98 30.76 5.52
C ASN A 272 -18.68 30.38 4.80
N ALA A 273 -17.91 31.36 4.33
CA ALA A 273 -16.65 31.11 3.65
C ALA A 273 -15.58 30.52 4.58
N LEU A 274 -15.49 30.99 5.82
CA LEU A 274 -14.59 30.42 6.83
C LEU A 274 -15.02 29.00 7.22
N ALA A 275 -16.33 28.72 7.29
CA ALA A 275 -16.83 27.37 7.50
C ALA A 275 -16.47 26.42 6.35
N GLU A 276 -16.50 26.88 5.09
CA GLU A 276 -16.00 26.10 3.94
C GLU A 276 -14.50 25.78 4.07
N VAL A 277 -13.67 26.72 4.56
CA VAL A 277 -12.24 26.47 4.82
C VAL A 277 -12.06 25.36 5.87
N GLU A 278 -12.73 25.47 7.02
CA GLU A 278 -12.59 24.47 8.09
C GLU A 278 -13.11 23.09 7.67
N ALA A 279 -14.23 23.05 6.95
CA ALA A 279 -14.78 21.80 6.42
C ALA A 279 -13.81 21.13 5.43
N GLY A 280 -13.19 21.90 4.53
CA GLY A 280 -12.19 21.39 3.58
C GLY A 280 -10.96 20.81 4.27
N ILE A 281 -10.42 21.51 5.28
CA ILE A 281 -9.27 21.03 6.07
C ILE A 281 -9.63 19.75 6.83
N SER A 282 -10.80 19.71 7.45
CA SER A 282 -11.28 18.54 8.19
C SER A 282 -11.44 17.34 7.27
N HIS A 283 -12.05 17.53 6.10
CA HIS A 283 -12.22 16.50 5.09
C HIS A 283 -10.86 15.96 4.60
N PHE A 284 -9.94 16.86 4.21
CA PHE A 284 -8.60 16.49 3.78
C PHE A 284 -7.84 15.69 4.85
N SER A 285 -7.89 16.15 6.11
CA SER A 285 -7.25 15.46 7.23
C SER A 285 -7.84 14.05 7.42
N GLY A 286 -9.16 13.90 7.27
CA GLY A 286 -9.83 12.60 7.31
C GLY A 286 -9.36 11.65 6.19
N VAL A 287 -9.26 12.16 4.95
CA VAL A 287 -8.77 11.39 3.80
C VAL A 287 -7.33 10.93 4.01
N VAL A 288 -6.43 11.84 4.38
CA VAL A 288 -5.01 11.49 4.61
C VAL A 288 -4.85 10.47 5.72
N ASN A 289 -5.57 10.64 6.84
CA ASN A 289 -5.54 9.67 7.93
C ASN A 289 -6.03 8.28 7.50
N SER A 290 -7.10 8.21 6.68
CA SER A 290 -7.58 6.92 6.12
C SER A 290 -6.51 6.26 5.26
N LEU A 291 -5.89 7.02 4.35
CA LEU A 291 -4.85 6.52 3.45
C LEU A 291 -3.63 5.98 4.22
N ILE A 292 -3.17 6.68 5.25
CA ILE A 292 -2.06 6.23 6.11
C ILE A 292 -2.43 4.96 6.88
N ASN A 293 -3.64 4.89 7.42
CA ASN A 293 -4.12 3.71 8.16
C ASN A 293 -4.24 2.49 7.25
N GLU A 294 -4.79 2.66 6.04
CA GLU A 294 -4.88 1.62 5.02
C GLU A 294 -3.49 1.13 4.60
N PHE A 295 -2.56 2.04 4.32
CA PHE A 295 -1.17 1.71 3.99
C PHE A 295 -0.50 0.94 5.13
N THR A 296 -0.66 1.40 6.38
CA THR A 296 -0.05 0.79 7.56
C THR A 296 -0.58 -0.63 7.77
N GLY A 297 -1.90 -0.82 7.71
CA GLY A 297 -2.54 -2.13 7.83
C GLY A 297 -2.14 -3.08 6.70
N PHE A 298 -2.09 -2.58 5.46
CA PHE A 298 -1.61 -3.34 4.31
C PHE A 298 -0.16 -3.79 4.49
N GLY A 299 0.74 -2.87 4.89
CA GLY A 299 2.15 -3.17 5.15
C GLY A 299 2.34 -4.22 6.25
N GLN A 300 1.62 -4.10 7.37
CA GLN A 300 1.66 -5.08 8.45
C GLN A 300 1.21 -6.48 8.02
N GLY A 301 0.11 -6.59 7.29
CA GLY A 301 -0.37 -7.88 6.77
C GLY A 301 0.63 -8.54 5.82
N ARG A 302 1.35 -7.74 5.02
CA ARG A 302 2.40 -8.24 4.12
C ARG A 302 3.68 -8.63 4.85
N LEU A 303 4.06 -7.92 5.91
CA LEU A 303 5.17 -8.31 6.79
C LEU A 303 4.92 -9.66 7.47
N GLN A 304 3.70 -9.88 7.96
CA GLN A 304 3.30 -11.19 8.52
C GLN A 304 3.38 -12.31 7.48
N ALA A 305 3.02 -12.03 6.21
CA ALA A 305 3.15 -13.00 5.13
C ALA A 305 4.63 -13.37 4.84
N ILE A 306 5.56 -12.40 4.91
CA ILE A 306 7.00 -12.69 4.78
C ILE A 306 7.46 -13.62 5.91
N ASP A 307 7.09 -13.30 7.14
CA ASP A 307 7.46 -14.09 8.33
C ASP A 307 6.95 -15.54 8.23
N GLN A 308 5.69 -15.72 7.80
CA GLN A 308 5.11 -17.05 7.57
C GLN A 308 5.87 -17.84 6.49
N VAL A 309 6.16 -17.22 5.35
CA VAL A 309 6.85 -17.86 4.23
C VAL A 309 8.27 -18.31 4.61
N VAL A 310 8.99 -17.47 5.36
CA VAL A 310 10.35 -17.76 5.82
C VAL A 310 10.35 -18.85 6.89
N THR A 311 9.43 -18.76 7.85
CA THR A 311 9.26 -19.78 8.89
C THR A 311 8.94 -21.13 8.29
N GLU A 312 8.00 -21.18 7.35
CA GLU A 312 7.63 -22.41 6.64
C GLU A 312 8.84 -23.02 5.89
N ALA A 313 9.58 -22.21 5.13
CA ALA A 313 10.78 -22.67 4.41
C ALA A 313 11.86 -23.22 5.35
N ILE A 314 12.13 -22.54 6.47
CA ILE A 314 13.08 -22.99 7.48
C ILE A 314 12.62 -24.31 8.12
N SER A 315 11.33 -24.42 8.46
CA SER A 315 10.76 -25.65 9.01
C SER A 315 10.86 -26.83 8.05
N GLN A 316 10.62 -26.62 6.75
CA GLN A 316 10.77 -27.67 5.73
C GLN A 316 12.22 -28.16 5.61
N ILE A 317 13.20 -27.25 5.63
CA ILE A 317 14.63 -27.61 5.61
C ILE A 317 15.01 -28.44 6.86
N LEU A 318 14.56 -28.02 8.04
CA LEU A 318 14.82 -28.74 9.29
C LEU A 318 14.13 -30.12 9.31
N ALA A 319 12.89 -30.21 8.82
CA ALA A 319 12.19 -31.49 8.71
C ALA A 319 12.93 -32.47 7.78
N ARG A 320 13.39 -31.99 6.62
CA ARG A 320 14.19 -32.81 5.69
C ARG A 320 15.52 -33.25 6.28
N GLN A 321 16.17 -32.37 7.06
CA GLN A 321 17.39 -32.70 7.79
C GLN A 321 17.16 -33.85 8.79
N VAL A 322 16.06 -33.80 9.56
CA VAL A 322 15.70 -34.85 10.53
C VAL A 322 15.39 -36.17 9.83
N GLU A 323 14.63 -36.13 8.73
CA GLU A 323 14.31 -37.31 7.93
C GLU A 323 15.57 -38.01 7.40
N LEU A 324 16.47 -37.24 6.78
CA LEU A 324 17.71 -37.77 6.22
C LEU A 324 18.67 -38.28 7.30
N ASN A 325 18.70 -37.61 8.47
CA ASN A 325 19.42 -38.14 9.63
C ASN A 325 18.88 -39.52 10.02
N ALA A 326 17.56 -39.67 10.17
CA ALA A 326 16.94 -40.94 10.51
C ALA A 326 17.23 -42.05 9.47
N GLN A 327 17.24 -41.72 8.18
CA GLN A 327 17.61 -42.66 7.11
C GLN A 327 19.05 -43.17 7.25
N VAL A 328 20.01 -42.28 7.55
CA VAL A 328 21.41 -42.66 7.80
C VAL A 328 21.56 -43.47 9.10
N GLN A 329 20.81 -43.14 10.15
CA GLN A 329 20.82 -43.90 11.41
C GLN A 329 20.38 -45.36 11.19
N ALA A 330 19.36 -45.57 10.34
CA ALA A 330 18.85 -46.89 9.99
C ALA A 330 19.85 -47.73 9.19
N THR A 331 20.56 -47.11 8.24
CA THR A 331 21.57 -47.79 7.40
C THR A 331 22.88 -46.97 7.39
N PRO A 332 23.75 -47.11 8.40
CA PRO A 332 24.91 -46.25 8.60
C PRO A 332 26.09 -46.68 7.72
N THR A 333 26.08 -46.23 6.47
CA THR A 333 27.14 -46.49 5.47
C THR A 333 27.65 -45.18 4.88
N ASN A 334 28.85 -45.18 4.30
CA ASN A 334 29.38 -43.98 3.64
C ASN A 334 28.49 -43.54 2.46
N ASP A 335 27.94 -44.50 1.71
CA ASP A 335 27.08 -44.20 0.56
C ASP A 335 25.77 -43.51 0.99
N THR A 336 25.15 -43.96 2.09
CA THR A 336 23.94 -43.31 2.62
C THR A 336 24.24 -41.92 3.19
N VAL A 337 25.41 -41.71 3.80
CA VAL A 337 25.87 -40.37 4.23
C VAL A 337 26.02 -39.43 3.03
N VAL A 338 26.69 -39.87 1.96
CA VAL A 338 26.90 -39.06 0.74
C VAL A 338 25.56 -38.73 0.09
N ALA A 339 24.68 -39.71 -0.08
CA ALA A 339 23.35 -39.52 -0.64
C ALA A 339 22.49 -38.55 0.19
N ALA A 340 22.50 -38.69 1.52
CA ALA A 340 21.78 -37.78 2.42
C ALA A 340 22.31 -36.34 2.32
N ARG A 341 23.64 -36.14 2.33
CA ARG A 341 24.22 -34.80 2.19
C ARG A 341 23.86 -34.14 0.87
N GLN A 342 23.96 -34.87 -0.25
CA GLN A 342 23.61 -34.36 -1.57
C GLN A 342 22.11 -34.02 -1.65
N SER A 343 21.25 -34.90 -1.17
CA SER A 343 19.79 -34.66 -1.15
C SER A 343 19.43 -33.44 -0.30
N LEU A 344 20.05 -33.27 0.87
CA LEU A 344 19.81 -32.12 1.73
C LEU A 344 20.29 -30.82 1.10
N GLN A 345 21.46 -30.83 0.46
CA GLN A 345 22.01 -29.66 -0.24
C GLN A 345 21.05 -29.20 -1.34
N VAL A 346 20.67 -30.11 -2.25
CA VAL A 346 19.76 -29.79 -3.36
C VAL A 346 18.40 -29.29 -2.86
N PHE A 347 17.84 -29.94 -1.83
CA PHE A 347 16.57 -29.51 -1.24
C PHE A 347 16.67 -28.11 -0.61
N THR A 348 17.75 -27.86 0.13
CA THR A 348 18.01 -26.56 0.79
C THR A 348 18.16 -25.46 -0.26
N ASP A 349 18.99 -25.68 -1.28
CA ASP A 349 19.24 -24.71 -2.35
C ASP A 349 17.96 -24.40 -3.14
N SER A 350 17.17 -25.42 -3.46
CA SER A 350 15.88 -25.26 -4.14
C SER A 350 14.87 -24.48 -3.28
N THR A 351 14.81 -24.77 -1.99
CA THR A 351 13.90 -24.08 -1.05
C THR A 351 14.29 -22.61 -0.92
N CYS A 352 15.57 -22.30 -0.75
CA CYS A 352 16.05 -20.92 -0.70
C CYS A 352 15.82 -20.18 -2.04
N THR A 353 16.11 -20.83 -3.17
CA THR A 353 15.95 -20.25 -4.51
C THR A 353 14.49 -19.93 -4.84
N SER A 354 13.55 -20.77 -4.40
CA SER A 354 12.11 -20.52 -4.60
C SER A 354 11.51 -19.54 -3.60
N THR A 355 12.07 -19.44 -2.39
CA THR A 355 11.55 -18.56 -1.34
C THR A 355 11.98 -17.10 -1.52
N LYS A 356 13.24 -16.86 -1.91
CA LYS A 356 13.77 -15.50 -2.12
C LYS A 356 12.90 -14.61 -3.04
N PRO A 357 12.50 -15.03 -4.26
CA PRO A 357 11.68 -14.19 -5.13
C PRO A 357 10.29 -13.90 -4.56
N ARG A 358 9.74 -14.78 -3.71
CA ARG A 358 8.46 -14.52 -3.01
C ARG A 358 8.60 -13.36 -2.03
N ILE A 359 9.72 -13.27 -1.31
CA ILE A 359 10.04 -12.15 -0.42
C ILE A 359 10.20 -10.86 -1.23
N GLU A 360 10.95 -10.90 -2.33
CA GLU A 360 11.17 -9.76 -3.23
C GLU A 360 9.86 -9.27 -3.88
N GLN A 361 8.96 -10.19 -4.24
CA GLN A 361 7.64 -9.86 -4.77
C GLN A 361 6.78 -9.09 -3.75
N VAL A 362 6.79 -9.50 -2.47
CA VAL A 362 6.08 -8.77 -1.42
C VAL A 362 6.63 -7.35 -1.26
N GLN A 363 7.96 -7.19 -1.33
CA GLN A 363 8.57 -5.87 -1.28
C GLN A 363 8.12 -4.99 -2.46
N ALA A 364 8.07 -5.53 -3.68
CA ALA A 364 7.61 -4.81 -4.86
C ALA A 364 6.13 -4.39 -4.75
N VAL A 365 5.27 -5.26 -4.21
CA VAL A 365 3.85 -4.96 -3.97
C VAL A 365 3.68 -3.81 -2.98
N ILE A 366 4.47 -3.77 -1.91
CA ILE A 366 4.42 -2.67 -0.95
C ILE A 366 4.93 -1.36 -1.57
N ARG A 367 6.00 -1.40 -2.38
CA ARG A 367 6.45 -0.20 -3.11
C ARG A 367 5.35 0.36 -4.01
N GLY A 368 4.64 -0.50 -4.74
CA GLY A 368 3.48 -0.05 -5.53
C GLY A 368 2.40 0.61 -4.67
N LYS A 369 2.15 0.10 -3.47
CA LYS A 369 1.20 0.73 -2.54
C LYS A 369 1.71 2.05 -1.96
N VAL A 370 3.03 2.21 -1.76
CA VAL A 370 3.65 3.49 -1.39
C VAL A 370 3.35 4.52 -2.47
N ASP A 371 3.64 4.19 -3.73
CA ASP A 371 3.44 5.11 -4.86
C ASP A 371 1.95 5.51 -4.99
N GLU A 372 1.03 4.55 -4.87
CA GLU A 372 -0.42 4.78 -4.87
C GLU A 372 -0.86 5.71 -3.73
N THR A 373 -0.32 5.49 -2.53
CA THR A 373 -0.66 6.29 -1.34
C THR A 373 -0.14 7.73 -1.49
N GLN A 374 1.10 7.90 -1.94
CA GLN A 374 1.69 9.21 -2.19
C GLN A 374 0.92 9.97 -3.27
N ALA A 375 0.56 9.31 -4.38
CA ALA A 375 -0.25 9.91 -5.44
C ALA A 375 -1.63 10.34 -4.92
N SER A 376 -2.26 9.53 -4.08
CA SER A 376 -3.57 9.83 -3.49
C SER A 376 -3.50 11.02 -2.52
N VAL A 377 -2.45 11.12 -1.70
CA VAL A 377 -2.21 12.27 -0.83
C VAL A 377 -1.99 13.55 -1.65
N GLN A 378 -1.22 13.48 -2.73
CA GLN A 378 -1.00 14.62 -3.63
C GLN A 378 -2.28 15.04 -4.36
N ALA A 379 -3.11 14.08 -4.78
CA ALA A 379 -4.41 14.37 -5.39
C ALA A 379 -5.37 15.06 -4.41
N ALA A 380 -5.42 14.59 -3.16
CA ALA A 380 -6.19 15.22 -2.10
C ALA A 380 -5.70 16.65 -1.81
N GLN A 381 -4.38 16.87 -1.78
CA GLN A 381 -3.79 18.19 -1.64
C GLN A 381 -4.19 19.12 -2.79
N THR A 382 -4.08 18.65 -4.03
CA THR A 382 -4.40 19.43 -5.24
C THR A 382 -5.87 19.85 -5.25
N THR A 383 -6.75 18.93 -4.85
CA THR A 383 -8.20 19.19 -4.76
C THR A 383 -8.50 20.30 -3.76
N LEU A 384 -8.01 20.16 -2.52
CA LEU A 384 -8.22 21.18 -1.49
C LEU A 384 -7.55 22.52 -1.86
N GLN A 385 -6.37 22.48 -2.48
CA GLN A 385 -5.71 23.70 -2.95
C GLN A 385 -6.59 24.46 -3.96
N ALA A 386 -7.19 23.77 -4.92
CA ALA A 386 -8.09 24.38 -5.90
C ALA A 386 -9.34 24.96 -5.23
N GLU A 387 -9.93 24.25 -4.26
CA GLU A 387 -11.08 24.73 -3.48
C GLU A 387 -10.75 26.01 -2.71
N LEU A 388 -9.63 26.02 -1.98
CA LEU A 388 -9.18 27.18 -1.20
C LEU A 388 -8.84 28.38 -2.08
N GLN A 389 -8.25 28.16 -3.26
CA GLN A 389 -7.93 29.22 -4.22
C GLN A 389 -9.19 29.81 -4.88
N ALA A 390 -10.27 29.04 -5.01
CA ALA A 390 -11.52 29.51 -5.58
C ALA A 390 -12.38 30.32 -4.59
N LEU A 391 -12.20 30.10 -3.27
CA LEU A 391 -13.00 30.74 -2.22
C LEU A 391 -13.03 32.28 -2.27
N PRO A 392 -11.91 33.00 -2.44
CA PRO A 392 -11.94 34.45 -2.57
C PRO A 392 -12.85 34.93 -3.72
N GLY A 393 -12.83 34.25 -4.87
CA GLY A 393 -13.72 34.56 -5.99
C GLY A 393 -15.20 34.30 -5.68
N LYS A 394 -15.52 33.24 -4.92
CA LYS A 394 -16.88 33.01 -4.42
C LYS A 394 -17.34 34.12 -3.47
N VAL A 395 -16.47 34.54 -2.54
CA VAL A 395 -16.74 35.63 -1.59
C VAL A 395 -16.95 36.95 -2.32
N GLN A 396 -16.08 37.27 -3.29
CA GLN A 396 -16.21 38.44 -4.16
C GLN A 396 -17.58 38.48 -4.87
N SER A 397 -17.98 37.35 -5.44
CA SER A 397 -19.25 37.21 -6.16
C SER A 397 -20.45 37.37 -5.22
N ALA A 398 -20.35 36.83 -4.00
CA ALA A 398 -21.37 36.99 -2.97
C ALA A 398 -21.51 38.46 -2.53
N ILE A 399 -20.39 39.15 -2.28
CA ILE A 399 -20.34 40.58 -1.96
C ILE A 399 -20.98 41.39 -3.08
N THR A 400 -20.57 41.15 -4.34
CA THR A 400 -21.10 41.86 -5.52
C THR A 400 -22.60 41.69 -5.66
N ARG A 401 -23.12 40.47 -5.46
CA ARG A 401 -24.55 40.19 -5.54
C ARG A 401 -25.31 40.97 -4.46
N VAL A 402 -24.85 40.91 -3.22
CA VAL A 402 -25.49 41.60 -2.09
C VAL A 402 -25.44 43.11 -2.25
N ALA A 403 -24.30 43.68 -2.67
CA ALA A 403 -24.12 45.10 -2.93
C ALA A 403 -25.05 45.65 -4.03
N ASN A 404 -25.61 44.78 -4.87
CA ASN A 404 -26.60 45.10 -5.91
C ASN A 404 -28.02 44.61 -5.58
N THR A 405 -28.26 44.22 -4.33
CA THR A 405 -29.57 43.74 -3.87
C THR A 405 -30.32 44.81 -3.09
N TYR A 406 -31.46 45.27 -3.62
CA TYR A 406 -32.41 46.13 -2.91
C TYR A 406 -33.43 45.25 -2.17
N ARG A 407 -33.69 45.60 -0.91
CA ARG A 407 -34.58 44.82 -0.03
C ARG A 407 -35.73 45.69 0.45
N PHE A 408 -36.94 45.18 0.30
CA PHE A 408 -38.18 45.84 0.67
C PHE A 408 -38.96 44.95 1.66
N PRO A 409 -39.40 45.48 2.81
CA PRO A 409 -40.20 44.76 3.79
C PRO A 409 -41.65 44.63 3.34
N ALA A 410 -42.36 43.70 3.99
CA ALA A 410 -43.79 43.49 3.77
C ALA A 410 -44.63 44.69 4.25
N GLY A 411 -45.72 45.00 3.54
CA GLY A 411 -46.75 45.92 4.02
C GLY A 411 -46.40 47.42 4.00
N VAL A 412 -45.20 47.79 3.54
CA VAL A 412 -44.80 49.20 3.38
C VAL A 412 -45.03 49.65 1.94
N SER A 413 -46.01 50.54 1.75
CA SER A 413 -46.45 51.04 0.43
C SER A 413 -45.58 52.16 -0.14
N SER A 414 -44.67 52.75 0.64
CA SER A 414 -43.68 53.72 0.16
C SER A 414 -42.41 53.66 1.00
N LEU A 415 -41.27 53.32 0.41
CA LEU A 415 -40.01 53.11 1.11
C LEU A 415 -38.77 53.40 0.25
N ILE A 416 -37.70 53.84 0.90
CA ILE A 416 -36.36 53.91 0.31
C ILE A 416 -35.51 52.71 0.76
N SER A 417 -34.85 52.06 -0.19
CA SER A 417 -33.92 50.95 0.04
C SER A 417 -32.53 51.32 -0.47
N ILE A 418 -31.50 51.08 0.34
CA ILE A 418 -30.09 51.21 -0.03
C ILE A 418 -29.57 49.80 -0.35
N PRO A 419 -29.03 49.55 -1.55
CA PRO A 419 -28.66 48.19 -1.92
C PRO A 419 -27.49 47.71 -1.05
N GLY A 420 -27.54 46.44 -0.66
CA GLY A 420 -26.57 45.85 0.27
C GLY A 420 -26.70 46.28 1.74
N GLN A 421 -27.33 47.42 2.02
CA GLN A 421 -27.40 48.05 3.34
C GLN A 421 -28.80 47.95 3.99
N GLY A 422 -29.86 47.89 3.19
CA GLY A 422 -31.22 47.65 3.68
C GLY A 422 -32.19 48.83 3.55
N ALA A 423 -33.31 48.76 4.26
CA ALA A 423 -34.41 49.71 4.21
C ALA A 423 -34.13 50.95 5.08
N VAL A 424 -34.47 52.13 4.59
CA VAL A 424 -34.42 53.38 5.35
C VAL A 424 -35.69 53.50 6.19
N PRO A 425 -35.59 53.67 7.52
CA PRO A 425 -36.78 53.80 8.36
C PRO A 425 -37.50 55.12 8.07
N VAL A 426 -38.82 55.07 7.91
CA VAL A 426 -39.68 56.26 7.79
C VAL A 426 -40.40 56.40 9.14
N GLY A 427 -40.02 57.41 9.94
CA GLY A 427 -40.52 57.56 11.33
C GLY A 427 -42.03 57.79 11.43
N GLU A 428 -42.64 57.36 12.54
CA GLU A 428 -44.10 57.44 12.78
C GLU A 428 -44.65 58.86 12.94
N ALA A 429 -43.81 59.85 13.27
CA ALA A 429 -44.23 61.21 13.60
C ALA A 429 -44.27 62.20 12.40
N VAL A 430 -43.93 61.76 11.19
CA VAL A 430 -43.93 62.60 9.99
C VAL A 430 -44.90 62.03 8.97
N LEU A 431 -45.74 62.90 8.41
CA LEU A 431 -46.56 62.66 7.22
C LEU A 431 -45.86 61.66 6.28
N SER A 432 -46.46 60.48 6.09
CA SER A 432 -45.85 59.36 5.38
C SER A 432 -45.26 59.80 4.02
N LEU A 433 -44.16 59.17 3.60
CA LEU A 433 -43.54 59.39 2.29
C LEU A 433 -44.59 59.33 1.15
N GLY A 434 -45.55 58.40 1.25
CA GLY A 434 -46.69 58.29 0.35
C GLY A 434 -47.58 59.54 0.31
N ASN A 435 -47.86 60.18 1.46
CA ASN A 435 -48.64 61.42 1.51
C ASN A 435 -47.94 62.58 0.79
N SER A 436 -46.62 62.70 0.94
CA SER A 436 -45.84 63.73 0.24
C SER A 436 -45.87 63.54 -1.27
N ILE A 437 -45.81 62.29 -1.74
CA ILE A 437 -45.95 61.94 -3.16
C ILE A 437 -47.36 62.26 -3.67
N ALA A 438 -48.40 61.85 -2.93
CA ALA A 438 -49.78 62.13 -3.31
C ALA A 438 -50.07 63.63 -3.40
N ARG A 439 -49.50 64.44 -2.50
CA ARG A 439 -49.56 65.91 -2.56
C ARG A 439 -48.86 66.47 -3.80
N ALA A 440 -47.68 65.94 -4.16
CA ALA A 440 -46.96 66.34 -5.36
C ALA A 440 -47.75 66.00 -6.63
N VAL A 441 -48.30 64.79 -6.73
CA VAL A 441 -49.19 64.37 -7.83
C VAL A 441 -50.39 65.31 -7.95
N ALA A 442 -51.07 65.61 -6.84
CA ALA A 442 -52.24 66.49 -6.83
C ALA A 442 -51.90 67.92 -7.27
N GLU A 443 -50.77 68.48 -6.80
CA GLU A 443 -50.37 69.84 -7.16
C GLU A 443 -49.97 69.96 -8.64
N ILE A 444 -49.26 68.98 -9.18
CA ILE A 444 -48.94 68.99 -10.62
C ILE A 444 -50.22 68.77 -11.44
N GLY A 445 -51.09 67.84 -11.04
CA GLY A 445 -52.38 67.62 -11.68
C GLY A 445 -53.21 68.90 -11.80
N ARG A 446 -53.20 69.72 -10.74
CA ARG A 446 -53.90 71.02 -10.70
C ARG A 446 -53.33 72.03 -11.70
N VAL A 447 -52.01 72.08 -11.86
CA VAL A 447 -51.34 73.03 -12.77
C VAL A 447 -51.37 72.55 -14.23
N ALA A 448 -51.26 71.24 -14.46
CA ALA A 448 -51.27 70.64 -15.80
C ALA A 448 -52.61 70.82 -16.54
N VAL A 449 -53.72 71.02 -15.80
CA VAL A 449 -55.03 71.37 -16.39
C VAL A 449 -55.05 72.80 -16.95
N ALA A 450 -54.17 73.69 -16.46
CA ALA A 450 -54.17 75.11 -16.81
C ALA A 450 -53.39 75.46 -18.11
N GLY A 451 -52.65 74.51 -18.71
CA GLY A 451 -51.96 74.75 -19.97
C GLY A 451 -51.01 73.62 -20.39
N PRO A 452 -50.57 73.60 -21.67
CA PRO A 452 -49.65 72.59 -22.18
C PRO A 452 -48.24 72.79 -21.59
N GLY A 453 -47.64 71.73 -21.05
CA GLY A 453 -46.29 71.78 -20.51
C GLY A 453 -45.95 70.55 -19.67
N ALA A 454 -44.64 70.37 -19.42
CA ALA A 454 -44.18 69.48 -18.36
C ALA A 454 -43.96 70.30 -17.09
N TYR A 455 -44.32 69.71 -15.97
CA TYR A 455 -44.32 70.29 -14.65
C TYR A 455 -43.71 69.30 -13.67
N VAL A 456 -42.97 69.82 -12.69
CA VAL A 456 -42.28 69.06 -11.67
C VAL A 456 -42.65 69.57 -10.28
N ALA A 457 -42.78 68.67 -9.31
CA ALA A 457 -42.93 69.04 -7.91
C ALA A 457 -41.99 68.20 -7.04
N THR A 458 -41.03 68.87 -6.42
CA THR A 458 -40.10 68.28 -5.46
C THR A 458 -40.78 68.11 -4.11
N PHE A 459 -40.66 66.92 -3.52
CA PHE A 459 -41.33 66.59 -2.25
C PHE A 459 -40.38 66.06 -1.17
N LEU A 460 -39.15 65.67 -1.54
CA LEU A 460 -38.19 65.08 -0.62
C LEU A 460 -36.77 65.48 -1.00
N ALA A 461 -35.95 65.79 0.00
CA ALA A 461 -34.50 65.81 -0.11
C ALA A 461 -33.89 64.71 0.79
N LEU A 462 -32.89 64.00 0.28
CA LEU A 462 -32.13 63.01 1.03
C LEU A 462 -30.80 63.62 1.46
N VAL A 463 -30.54 63.63 2.77
CA VAL A 463 -29.29 64.06 3.38
C VAL A 463 -28.52 62.83 3.85
N THR A 464 -27.35 62.59 3.27
CA THR A 464 -26.53 61.43 3.64
C THR A 464 -25.56 61.79 4.75
N TYR A 465 -25.44 60.92 5.74
CA TYR A 465 -24.35 60.96 6.71
C TYR A 465 -23.51 59.69 6.56
N SER A 466 -22.19 59.79 6.75
CA SER A 466 -21.39 58.59 6.93
C SER A 466 -21.86 57.91 8.22
N SER A 467 -22.28 56.65 8.13
CA SER A 467 -22.83 55.90 9.27
C SER A 467 -21.88 55.87 10.49
N SER A 468 -22.47 55.89 11.68
CA SER A 468 -21.86 56.08 12.99
C SER A 468 -20.88 54.98 13.42
N THR A 469 -19.58 55.24 13.29
CA THR A 469 -18.60 54.99 14.36
C THR A 469 -17.65 56.18 14.36
N ALA A 470 -17.55 56.87 15.49
CA ALA A 470 -16.87 58.15 15.61
C ALA A 470 -15.36 58.00 15.36
N ASP A 471 -14.89 58.60 14.27
CA ASP A 471 -13.52 59.08 14.08
C ASP A 471 -13.61 60.33 13.22
N ASP A 472 -12.96 61.41 13.66
CA ASP A 472 -13.05 62.79 13.12
C ASP A 472 -12.67 62.92 11.63
N ALA A 473 -12.23 61.83 10.98
CA ALA A 473 -11.98 61.75 9.54
C ALA A 473 -13.24 61.45 8.68
N HIS A 474 -14.41 61.20 9.29
CA HIS A 474 -15.64 60.76 8.60
C HIS A 474 -16.72 61.84 8.41
N ASP A 475 -16.41 63.11 8.71
CA ASP A 475 -17.33 64.24 8.55
C ASP A 475 -17.53 64.71 7.08
N ARG A 476 -17.30 63.80 6.13
CA ARG A 476 -17.56 64.06 4.71
C ARG A 476 -18.87 63.37 4.32
N THR A 477 -19.87 64.20 4.05
CA THR A 477 -21.05 63.84 3.25
C THR A 477 -20.58 63.09 1.99
N PRO A 478 -20.98 61.82 1.78
CA PRO A 478 -20.80 61.20 0.48
C PRO A 478 -21.42 62.11 -0.59
N ASP A 479 -20.69 62.45 -1.65
CA ASP A 479 -21.18 63.36 -2.70
C ASP A 479 -22.57 62.97 -3.28
N ARG A 480 -22.98 61.67 -3.26
CA ARG A 480 -24.25 61.05 -3.75
C ARG A 480 -24.44 59.60 -3.21
N ILE A 481 -25.65 59.20 -2.80
CA ILE A 481 -26.01 57.83 -2.35
C ILE A 481 -26.79 57.04 -3.41
N ARG A 482 -26.59 55.72 -3.49
CA ARG A 482 -27.41 54.79 -4.27
C ARG A 482 -28.64 54.35 -3.52
N TYR A 483 -29.81 54.56 -4.10
CA TYR A 483 -31.06 54.13 -3.50
C TYR A 483 -32.11 53.76 -4.53
N GLY A 484 -33.09 52.98 -4.09
CA GLY A 484 -34.30 52.65 -4.81
C GLY A 484 -35.48 53.13 -4.00
N LEU A 485 -36.38 53.89 -4.62
CA LEU A 485 -37.64 54.34 -4.03
C LEU A 485 -38.76 53.47 -4.60
N GLY A 486 -39.36 52.64 -3.75
CA GLY A 486 -40.54 51.85 -4.07
C GLY A 486 -41.79 52.53 -3.56
N VAL A 487 -42.80 52.64 -4.42
CA VAL A 487 -44.10 53.25 -4.14
C VAL A 487 -45.21 52.42 -4.78
N ASN A 488 -46.40 52.42 -4.21
CA ASN A 488 -47.56 51.85 -4.87
C ASN A 488 -47.79 52.54 -6.23
N ALA A 489 -47.81 51.76 -7.30
CA ALA A 489 -47.95 52.30 -8.65
C ALA A 489 -49.28 53.05 -8.86
N GLU A 490 -50.34 52.70 -8.14
CA GLU A 490 -51.63 53.41 -8.18
C GLU A 490 -51.51 54.87 -7.71
N THR A 491 -50.61 55.16 -6.76
CA THR A 491 -50.36 56.53 -6.27
C THR A 491 -49.84 57.44 -7.39
N LEU A 492 -49.22 56.86 -8.42
CA LEU A 492 -48.73 57.56 -9.62
C LEU A 492 -49.69 57.44 -10.82
N GLY A 493 -50.92 56.98 -10.58
CA GLY A 493 -51.99 56.93 -11.58
C GLY A 493 -51.98 55.70 -12.48
N LEU A 494 -51.40 54.58 -12.03
CA LEU A 494 -51.55 53.29 -12.73
C LEU A 494 -53.03 52.88 -12.78
N SER A 495 -53.56 52.64 -13.97
CA SER A 495 -54.95 52.19 -14.12
C SER A 495 -55.09 50.69 -13.86
N GLY A 496 -56.16 50.28 -13.17
CA GLY A 496 -56.48 48.87 -12.93
C GLY A 496 -56.93 48.08 -14.17
N ALA A 497 -57.00 48.72 -15.35
CA ALA A 497 -57.49 48.10 -16.59
C ALA A 497 -56.42 47.27 -17.34
N HIS A 498 -55.15 47.34 -16.94
CA HIS A 498 -54.05 46.66 -17.62
C HIS A 498 -53.74 45.28 -17.02
N ASP A 499 -53.54 44.27 -17.87
CA ASP A 499 -52.99 42.97 -17.45
C ASP A 499 -51.46 43.05 -17.32
N LEU A 500 -50.99 43.47 -16.13
CA LEU A 500 -49.57 43.65 -15.85
C LEU A 500 -48.76 42.34 -15.92
N ASN A 501 -49.38 41.19 -15.64
CA ASN A 501 -48.69 39.90 -15.69
C ASN A 501 -48.39 39.52 -17.14
N ALA A 502 -49.34 39.74 -18.06
CA ALA A 502 -49.11 39.55 -19.49
C ALA A 502 -48.04 40.52 -20.04
N ILE A 503 -48.07 41.79 -19.63
CA ILE A 503 -47.07 42.79 -20.04
C ILE A 503 -45.67 42.40 -19.52
N ALA A 504 -45.57 41.96 -18.27
CA ALA A 504 -44.32 41.50 -17.68
C ALA A 504 -43.74 40.28 -18.40
N ALA A 505 -44.59 39.31 -18.77
CA ALA A 505 -44.18 38.13 -19.54
C ALA A 505 -43.63 38.48 -20.92
N ALA A 506 -44.18 39.52 -21.56
CA ALA A 506 -43.69 40.08 -22.82
C ALA A 506 -42.50 41.06 -22.64
N GLN A 507 -42.03 41.28 -21.41
CA GLN A 507 -41.05 42.32 -21.06
C GLN A 507 -41.42 43.74 -21.53
N GLY A 508 -42.72 44.01 -21.70
CA GLY A 508 -43.25 45.25 -22.24
C GLY A 508 -43.27 46.43 -21.26
N THR A 509 -43.98 47.48 -21.66
CA THR A 509 -44.15 48.73 -20.91
C THR A 509 -45.63 49.08 -20.73
N VAL A 510 -45.97 49.81 -19.67
CA VAL A 510 -47.31 50.40 -19.45
C VAL A 510 -47.20 51.92 -19.38
N GLU A 511 -48.22 52.64 -19.86
CA GLU A 511 -48.22 54.11 -19.77
C GLU A 511 -48.55 54.58 -18.36
N MET A 512 -47.75 55.51 -17.85
CA MET A 512 -47.95 56.15 -16.55
C MET A 512 -48.11 57.66 -16.72
N PRO A 513 -49.13 58.30 -16.10
CA PRO A 513 -49.32 59.75 -16.19
C PRO A 513 -48.30 60.53 -15.35
N TRP A 514 -47.84 59.95 -14.24
CA TRP A 514 -46.89 60.54 -13.30
C TRP A 514 -45.69 59.61 -13.14
N ARG A 515 -44.49 60.17 -13.17
CA ARG A 515 -43.24 59.42 -12.94
C ARG A 515 -42.41 60.11 -11.87
N LEU A 516 -41.57 59.32 -11.19
CA LEU A 516 -40.59 59.86 -10.25
C LEU A 516 -39.28 60.12 -10.97
N THR A 517 -38.62 61.19 -10.55
CA THR A 517 -37.25 61.49 -10.95
C THR A 517 -36.46 61.98 -9.75
N ASN A 518 -35.15 61.90 -9.83
CA ASN A 518 -34.26 62.49 -8.86
C ASN A 518 -33.22 63.38 -9.54
N GLU A 519 -32.83 64.44 -8.84
CA GLU A 519 -31.75 65.32 -9.23
C GLU A 519 -30.80 65.56 -8.06
N ALA A 520 -29.51 65.69 -8.36
CA ALA A 520 -28.53 66.12 -7.38
C ALA A 520 -28.27 67.61 -7.59
N ARG A 521 -28.57 68.43 -6.57
CA ARG A 521 -28.34 69.88 -6.61
C ARG A 521 -26.94 70.22 -6.08
N GLY A 522 -26.52 71.47 -6.26
CA GLY A 522 -25.17 71.95 -5.93
C GLY A 522 -24.79 71.89 -4.45
N ASP A 523 -25.74 71.56 -3.57
CA ASP A 523 -25.56 71.40 -2.13
C ASP A 523 -25.30 69.94 -1.70
N GLY A 524 -25.18 69.01 -2.64
CA GLY A 524 -24.84 67.61 -2.37
C GLY A 524 -26.03 66.74 -1.93
N ARG A 525 -27.24 67.27 -1.86
CA ARG A 525 -28.46 66.51 -1.57
C ARG A 525 -29.07 65.92 -2.84
N SER A 526 -29.72 64.76 -2.70
CA SER A 526 -30.58 64.21 -3.76
C SER A 526 -32.02 64.66 -3.53
N TYR A 527 -32.58 65.38 -4.48
CA TYR A 527 -33.98 65.82 -4.48
C TYR A 527 -34.82 64.89 -5.31
N VAL A 528 -35.93 64.41 -4.76
CA VAL A 528 -36.88 63.52 -5.44
C VAL A 528 -38.13 64.32 -5.78
N SER A 529 -38.59 64.16 -7.02
CA SER A 529 -39.71 64.91 -7.57
C SER A 529 -40.66 64.01 -8.35
N VAL A 530 -41.93 64.42 -8.41
CA VAL A 530 -42.91 63.89 -9.36
C VAL A 530 -42.89 64.77 -10.61
N VAL A 531 -43.07 64.18 -11.79
CA VAL A 531 -43.20 64.89 -13.08
C VAL A 531 -44.34 64.27 -13.90
N ASN A 532 -45.08 65.06 -14.67
CA ASN A 532 -46.03 64.50 -15.65
C ASN A 532 -45.30 63.92 -16.87
N ALA A 533 -45.74 62.74 -17.31
CA ALA A 533 -45.29 62.13 -18.55
C ALA A 533 -46.05 62.70 -19.76
N ASP A 534 -45.48 63.71 -20.42
CA ASP A 534 -46.06 64.35 -21.60
C ASP A 534 -45.76 63.60 -22.92
N GLY A 535 -44.89 62.59 -22.89
CA GLY A 535 -44.44 61.84 -24.06
C GLY A 535 -43.38 62.57 -24.89
N VAL A 536 -42.98 63.79 -24.50
CA VAL A 536 -42.01 64.62 -25.22
C VAL A 536 -40.77 64.86 -24.38
N ARG A 537 -40.92 65.40 -23.17
CA ARG A 537 -39.84 65.62 -22.19
C ARG A 537 -39.68 64.44 -21.25
N MET A 538 -40.78 63.74 -20.97
CA MET A 538 -40.83 62.55 -20.14
C MET A 538 -41.63 61.46 -20.86
N SER A 539 -41.01 60.31 -21.12
CA SER A 539 -41.70 59.18 -21.76
C SER A 539 -42.87 58.70 -20.89
N LYS A 540 -43.94 58.21 -21.52
CA LYS A 540 -45.08 57.60 -20.82
C LYS A 540 -44.84 56.14 -20.46
N GLY A 541 -44.08 55.41 -21.28
CA GLY A 541 -43.86 53.99 -21.11
C GLY A 541 -42.92 53.69 -19.94
N VAL A 542 -43.41 52.89 -18.98
CA VAL A 542 -42.64 52.36 -17.85
C VAL A 542 -42.53 50.84 -18.00
N PRO A 543 -41.32 50.25 -17.98
CA PRO A 543 -41.14 48.80 -18.08
C PRO A 543 -41.86 48.04 -16.97
N VAL A 544 -42.48 46.90 -17.29
CA VAL A 544 -43.10 46.01 -16.30
C VAL A 544 -42.30 44.72 -16.17
N ARG A 545 -42.01 44.29 -14.94
CA ARG A 545 -41.29 43.06 -14.62
C ARG A 545 -42.04 42.29 -13.52
N ALA A 546 -41.94 40.97 -13.53
CA ALA A 546 -42.60 40.12 -12.55
C ALA A 546 -41.61 39.65 -11.49
N ALA A 547 -41.98 39.77 -10.22
CA ALA A 547 -41.30 39.09 -9.14
C ALA A 547 -41.79 37.65 -9.01
N LYS A 548 -40.89 36.73 -8.66
CA LYS A 548 -41.21 35.31 -8.45
C LYS A 548 -40.89 34.93 -7.01
N LEU A 549 -41.72 34.09 -6.42
CA LEU A 549 -41.41 33.53 -5.10
C LEU A 549 -40.20 32.60 -5.22
N ASP A 550 -39.15 32.90 -4.48
CA ASP A 550 -38.04 31.99 -4.22
C ASP A 550 -38.40 31.10 -3.03
N LEU A 551 -38.56 29.81 -3.29
CA LEU A 551 -38.95 28.82 -2.28
C LEU A 551 -37.85 28.53 -1.26
N GLN A 552 -36.59 28.83 -1.55
CA GLN A 552 -35.49 28.62 -0.61
C GLN A 552 -35.41 29.74 0.42
N THR A 553 -35.62 30.98 -0.01
CA THR A 553 -35.53 32.17 0.87
C THR A 553 -36.89 32.60 1.41
N GLY A 554 -37.99 32.17 0.79
CA GLY A 554 -39.34 32.63 1.09
C GLY A 554 -39.61 34.06 0.64
N LEU A 555 -38.74 34.65 -0.18
CA LEU A 555 -38.84 36.04 -0.65
C LEU A 555 -39.36 36.09 -2.09
N TYR A 556 -40.13 37.12 -2.43
CA TYR A 556 -40.35 37.43 -3.84
C TYR A 556 -39.10 38.11 -4.40
N THR A 557 -38.58 37.61 -5.52
CA THR A 557 -37.35 38.07 -6.14
C THR A 557 -37.58 38.47 -7.58
N ALA A 558 -37.03 39.61 -8.00
CA ALA A 558 -36.91 40.00 -9.40
C ALA A 558 -35.45 40.33 -9.70
N VAL A 559 -34.91 39.76 -10.77
CA VAL A 559 -33.58 40.10 -11.28
C VAL A 559 -33.76 40.92 -12.55
N VAL A 560 -33.30 42.15 -12.50
CA VAL A 560 -33.42 43.11 -13.61
C VAL A 560 -32.03 43.33 -14.19
N PRO A 561 -31.83 43.19 -15.51
CA PRO A 561 -30.58 43.60 -16.14
C PRO A 561 -30.25 45.05 -15.76
N SER A 562 -28.97 45.35 -15.57
CA SER A 562 -28.59 46.75 -15.40
C SER A 562 -28.99 47.54 -16.65
N LEU A 563 -29.50 48.76 -16.47
CA LEU A 563 -29.74 49.69 -17.57
C LEU A 563 -28.42 50.20 -18.17
N ILE A 564 -27.30 49.96 -17.49
CA ILE A 564 -25.95 50.24 -17.96
C ILE A 564 -25.35 48.93 -18.51
N PRO A 565 -24.89 48.90 -19.78
CA PRO A 565 -24.24 47.73 -20.38
C PRO A 565 -23.10 47.20 -19.49
N ASP A 566 -22.99 45.87 -19.41
CA ASP A 566 -21.93 45.14 -18.69
C ASP A 566 -21.83 45.34 -17.17
N GLN A 567 -22.76 46.07 -16.56
CA GLN A 567 -22.89 46.14 -15.10
C GLN A 567 -23.66 44.93 -14.51
N PRO A 568 -23.39 44.57 -13.23
CA PRO A 568 -24.08 43.47 -12.57
C PRO A 568 -25.60 43.70 -12.53
N ALA A 569 -26.36 42.63 -12.72
CA ALA A 569 -27.81 42.68 -12.63
C ALA A 569 -28.25 43.16 -11.24
N THR A 570 -29.30 43.98 -11.22
CA THR A 570 -29.91 44.45 -9.99
C THR A 570 -30.86 43.38 -9.47
N THR A 571 -30.68 42.96 -8.22
CA THR A 571 -31.56 42.01 -7.55
C THR A 571 -32.52 42.79 -6.65
N LEU A 572 -33.80 42.48 -6.72
CA LEU A 572 -34.84 43.10 -5.93
C LEU A 572 -35.55 42.03 -5.14
N THR A 573 -35.73 42.24 -3.83
CA THR A 573 -36.40 41.25 -2.96
C THR A 573 -37.48 41.90 -2.10
N TRP A 574 -38.62 41.23 -1.97
CA TRP A 574 -39.72 41.61 -1.10
C TRP A 574 -40.06 40.49 -0.12
N THR A 575 -40.20 40.85 1.15
CA THR A 575 -40.78 39.95 2.16
C THR A 575 -42.29 39.83 1.89
N PRO A 576 -42.85 38.61 1.77
CA PRO A 576 -44.29 38.42 1.62
C PRO A 576 -45.06 38.97 2.83
N ALA A 577 -46.21 39.61 2.58
CA ALA A 577 -47.16 39.97 3.65
C ALA A 577 -47.81 38.74 4.32
N SER A 578 -47.85 37.61 3.61
CA SER A 578 -48.24 36.30 4.13
C SER A 578 -47.35 35.25 3.45
N PRO A 579 -46.47 34.55 4.19
CA PRO A 579 -45.59 33.54 3.59
C PRO A 579 -46.41 32.42 2.91
N PRO A 580 -46.22 32.17 1.61
CA PRO A 580 -46.89 31.07 0.91
C PRO A 580 -46.38 29.71 1.43
N GLY A 581 -47.30 28.78 1.71
CA GLY A 581 -47.02 27.50 2.36
C GLY A 581 -47.89 27.21 3.60
N GLN A 582 -48.86 28.07 3.93
CA GLN A 582 -49.85 27.79 4.98
C GLN A 582 -50.86 26.72 4.55
N GLN A 583 -50.42 25.47 4.43
CA GLN A 583 -51.28 24.31 4.64
C GLN A 583 -50.50 23.22 5.39
N SER A 584 -50.92 23.03 6.66
CA SER A 584 -50.74 21.83 7.48
C SER A 584 -49.33 21.47 7.99
N SER A 585 -49.04 21.81 9.25
CA SER A 585 -48.49 20.86 10.25
C SER A 585 -48.42 21.49 11.65
N THR A 586 -48.59 20.64 12.65
CA THR A 586 -48.84 20.89 14.08
C THR A 586 -47.69 21.53 14.88
N SER A 587 -47.01 22.56 14.35
CA SER A 587 -45.96 23.28 15.08
C SER A 587 -46.47 24.64 15.59
N SER A 588 -46.36 24.86 16.90
CA SER A 588 -46.87 26.04 17.62
C SER A 588 -45.94 27.27 17.58
N THR A 589 -44.86 27.23 16.81
CA THR A 589 -43.97 28.38 16.64
C THR A 589 -44.34 29.17 15.38
N PRO A 590 -44.76 30.44 15.49
CA PRO A 590 -44.99 31.28 14.32
C PRO A 590 -43.69 31.44 13.55
N VAL A 591 -43.73 31.22 12.23
CA VAL A 591 -42.62 31.52 11.32
C VAL A 591 -42.37 33.02 11.39
N VAL A 592 -41.24 33.42 11.97
CA VAL A 592 -40.82 34.83 12.03
C VAL A 592 -40.46 35.29 10.61
N PRO A 593 -41.12 36.31 10.05
CA PRO A 593 -40.79 36.82 8.72
C PRO A 593 -39.32 37.27 8.66
N PRO A 594 -38.61 37.04 7.54
CA PRO A 594 -37.26 37.54 7.35
C PRO A 594 -37.19 39.05 7.59
N GLN A 595 -36.39 39.46 8.58
CA GLN A 595 -36.20 40.88 8.91
C GLN A 595 -35.34 41.55 7.84
N VAL A 596 -35.79 42.70 7.34
CA VAL A 596 -35.01 43.53 6.41
C VAL A 596 -34.06 44.41 7.22
N PRO A 597 -32.74 44.42 6.91
CA PRO A 597 -31.80 45.30 7.60
C PRO A 597 -32.23 46.77 7.51
N VAL A 598 -31.96 47.56 8.56
CA VAL A 598 -32.32 48.98 8.63
C VAL A 598 -31.08 49.84 8.40
N TYR A 599 -31.15 50.79 7.47
CA TYR A 599 -30.09 51.75 7.17
C TYR A 599 -30.43 53.14 7.73
N THR A 600 -29.62 53.63 8.65
CA THR A 600 -29.81 54.92 9.34
C THR A 600 -28.84 56.02 8.88
N GLY A 601 -27.99 55.75 7.89
CA GLY A 601 -27.02 56.73 7.34
C GLY A 601 -27.64 57.78 6.41
N VAL A 602 -28.96 57.91 6.38
CA VAL A 602 -29.66 58.91 5.59
C VAL A 602 -30.80 59.50 6.41
N GLU A 603 -30.91 60.82 6.34
CA GLU A 603 -32.03 61.59 6.86
C GLU A 603 -32.94 62.00 5.71
N LEU A 604 -34.25 61.89 5.94
CA LEU A 604 -35.29 62.23 4.99
C LEU A 604 -35.86 63.60 5.35
N GLU A 605 -35.67 64.59 4.48
CA GLU A 605 -36.11 65.96 4.70
C GLU A 605 -37.28 66.29 3.76
N PRO A 606 -38.55 66.28 4.25
CA PRO A 606 -39.70 66.64 3.44
C PRO A 606 -39.57 68.07 2.89
N GLN A 607 -39.94 68.25 1.63
CA GLN A 607 -39.91 69.55 0.97
C GLN A 607 -41.32 70.13 0.85
N ALA A 608 -41.41 71.46 0.85
CA ALA A 608 -42.67 72.15 0.55
C ALA A 608 -43.02 71.90 -0.93
N VAL A 609 -44.08 71.14 -1.16
CA VAL A 609 -44.52 70.75 -2.50
C VAL A 609 -45.04 71.98 -3.26
N LYS A 610 -44.40 72.30 -4.39
CA LYS A 610 -44.80 73.35 -5.32
C LYS A 610 -44.57 72.87 -6.76
N ALA A 611 -45.55 73.08 -7.64
CA ALA A 611 -45.39 72.78 -9.06
C ALA A 611 -44.61 73.90 -9.77
N GLU A 612 -43.61 73.49 -10.54
CA GLU A 612 -42.75 74.36 -11.34
C GLU A 612 -42.72 73.85 -12.79
N VAL A 613 -42.37 74.72 -13.74
CA VAL A 613 -42.17 74.30 -15.12
C VAL A 613 -40.95 73.39 -15.17
N TYR A 614 -41.11 72.20 -15.73
CA TYR A 614 -40.00 71.27 -15.90
C TYR A 614 -39.13 71.72 -17.08
N LEU A 615 -37.97 72.30 -16.74
CA LEU A 615 -36.97 72.78 -17.69
C LEU A 615 -35.86 71.76 -17.98
N GLY A 616 -35.98 70.53 -17.44
CA GLY A 616 -34.97 69.48 -17.59
C GLY A 616 -34.80 68.99 -19.03
N GLU A 617 -33.60 68.48 -19.34
CA GLU A 617 -33.35 67.69 -20.56
C GLU A 617 -34.22 66.41 -20.55
N VAL A 618 -34.40 65.75 -21.71
CA VAL A 618 -35.07 64.43 -21.75
C VAL A 618 -34.25 63.47 -20.89
N ILE A 619 -34.74 63.15 -19.69
CA ILE A 619 -34.04 62.28 -18.74
C ILE A 619 -34.39 60.83 -19.07
N ASP A 620 -33.36 59.98 -19.22
CA ASP A 620 -33.52 58.54 -19.13
C ASP A 620 -33.76 58.18 -17.64
N VAL A 621 -35.01 57.89 -17.29
CA VAL A 621 -35.43 57.58 -15.93
C VAL A 621 -35.25 56.08 -15.67
N SER A 622 -34.45 55.76 -14.66
CA SER A 622 -34.19 54.38 -14.24
C SER A 622 -35.33 53.88 -13.35
N ASP A 623 -36.48 53.58 -13.96
CA ASP A 623 -37.67 53.12 -13.26
C ASP A 623 -38.28 51.86 -13.88
N LEU A 624 -39.13 51.18 -13.11
CA LEU A 624 -39.95 50.07 -13.58
C LEU A 624 -41.13 49.83 -12.64
N ILE A 625 -42.08 49.02 -13.10
CA ILE A 625 -43.14 48.46 -12.26
C ILE A 625 -42.86 46.98 -12.02
N ILE A 626 -42.90 46.58 -10.75
CA ILE A 626 -42.88 45.20 -10.32
C ILE A 626 -44.30 44.73 -10.06
N THR A 627 -44.72 43.70 -10.79
CA THR A 627 -45.96 42.97 -10.54
C THR A 627 -45.67 41.66 -9.82
N PHE A 628 -46.64 41.18 -9.05
CA PHE A 628 -46.54 39.98 -8.23
C PHE A 628 -47.60 38.96 -8.66
N PRO A 629 -47.36 37.65 -8.43
CA PRO A 629 -48.36 36.62 -8.69
C PRO A 629 -49.68 36.90 -7.97
N ALA A 630 -50.79 36.50 -8.60
CA ALA A 630 -52.12 36.58 -7.98
C ALA A 630 -52.13 35.80 -6.65
N GLY A 631 -52.75 36.40 -5.62
CA GLY A 631 -52.78 35.81 -4.27
C GLY A 631 -51.54 36.09 -3.41
N SER A 632 -50.54 36.83 -3.92
CA SER A 632 -49.38 37.28 -3.13
C SER A 632 -49.72 38.28 -2.02
N GLY A 633 -50.89 38.92 -2.10
CA GLY A 633 -51.30 39.99 -1.19
C GLY A 633 -50.51 41.30 -1.37
N MET A 634 -49.73 41.42 -2.46
CA MET A 634 -48.93 42.60 -2.76
C MET A 634 -49.41 43.28 -4.04
N GLU A 635 -49.58 44.59 -3.95
CA GLU A 635 -49.96 45.44 -5.08
C GLU A 635 -48.75 45.74 -5.97
N PRO A 636 -48.96 46.14 -7.25
CA PRO A 636 -47.87 46.53 -8.13
C PRO A 636 -47.07 47.71 -7.55
N ILE A 637 -45.75 47.57 -7.50
CA ILE A 637 -44.83 48.57 -6.96
C ILE A 637 -44.12 49.26 -8.12
N TYR A 638 -44.26 50.57 -8.22
CA TYR A 638 -43.39 51.39 -9.06
C TYR A 638 -42.08 51.65 -8.31
N LEU A 639 -40.96 51.37 -8.96
CA LEU A 639 -39.61 51.56 -8.45
C LEU A 639 -38.90 52.60 -9.28
N MET A 640 -38.28 53.58 -8.62
CA MET A 640 -37.29 54.47 -9.22
C MET A 640 -35.94 54.21 -8.56
N PHE A 641 -34.91 53.96 -9.35
CA PHE A 641 -33.54 54.00 -8.89
C PHE A 641 -32.97 55.40 -9.08
N SER A 642 -32.13 55.84 -8.15
CA SER A 642 -31.43 57.11 -8.28
C SER A 642 -30.60 57.16 -9.57
N ASN A 643 -30.90 58.10 -10.45
CA ASN A 643 -30.17 58.35 -11.68
C ASN A 643 -28.76 58.88 -11.39
N TYR A 644 -27.77 58.31 -12.07
CA TYR A 644 -26.38 58.76 -12.03
C TYR A 644 -26.01 59.42 -13.34
N HIS A 645 -25.62 60.70 -13.29
CA HIS A 645 -24.76 61.23 -14.34
C HIS A 645 -23.28 60.84 -14.10
N TYR A 646 -22.91 60.51 -12.85
CA TYR A 646 -21.57 60.06 -12.47
C TYR A 646 -21.58 59.14 -11.23
N HIS A 647 -20.80 58.07 -11.27
CA HIS A 647 -20.55 57.10 -10.22
C HIS A 647 -19.42 57.56 -9.27
N GLN A 648 -19.61 57.34 -7.97
CA GLN A 648 -18.57 57.62 -6.98
C GLN A 648 -17.44 56.63 -7.07
N ALA A 649 -16.22 57.17 -7.07
CA ALA A 649 -15.04 56.34 -6.94
C ALA A 649 -15.07 55.62 -5.58
N PRO A 650 -14.87 54.30 -5.55
CA PRO A 650 -14.72 53.60 -4.29
C PRO A 650 -13.48 54.15 -3.55
N LYS A 651 -13.39 53.88 -2.25
CA LYS A 651 -12.20 54.21 -1.45
C LYS A 651 -11.06 53.25 -1.81
N ASP A 652 -11.41 51.98 -1.90
CA ASP A 652 -10.54 50.86 -2.23
C ASP A 652 -11.18 49.98 -3.30
N LEU A 653 -10.35 49.34 -4.13
CA LEU A 653 -10.82 48.48 -5.21
C LEU A 653 -10.93 47.04 -4.72
N ILE A 654 -12.16 46.59 -4.42
CA ILE A 654 -12.40 45.24 -3.87
C ILE A 654 -11.87 44.17 -4.84
N ALA A 655 -12.06 44.35 -6.14
CA ALA A 655 -11.57 43.42 -7.16
C ALA A 655 -10.04 43.45 -7.36
N PHE A 656 -9.37 44.48 -6.83
CA PHE A 656 -7.95 44.73 -7.04
C PHE A 656 -7.28 45.05 -5.68
N PRO A 657 -7.23 44.09 -4.74
CA PRO A 657 -6.82 44.35 -3.34
C PRO A 657 -5.36 44.82 -3.19
N ASP A 658 -4.50 44.48 -4.16
CA ASP A 658 -3.12 44.97 -4.27
C ASP A 658 -3.02 46.43 -4.71
N ALA A 659 -4.07 46.98 -5.32
CA ALA A 659 -4.08 48.36 -5.81
C ALA A 659 -4.26 49.33 -4.64
N LYS A 660 -3.21 50.09 -4.32
CA LYS A 660 -3.22 51.10 -3.25
C LYS A 660 -3.39 52.50 -3.82
N ARG A 661 -4.07 53.36 -3.06
CA ARG A 661 -4.42 54.72 -3.51
C ARG A 661 -3.16 55.57 -3.68
N VAL A 662 -3.04 56.26 -4.82
CA VAL A 662 -1.91 57.14 -5.14
C VAL A 662 -2.40 58.53 -5.55
N LYS A 663 -1.48 59.50 -5.62
CA LYS A 663 -1.80 60.87 -6.05
C LYS A 663 -2.38 60.86 -7.48
N SER A 664 -3.58 61.43 -7.62
CA SER A 664 -4.24 61.65 -8.91
C SER A 664 -3.41 62.58 -9.81
N LYS A 665 -3.25 62.20 -11.08
CA LYS A 665 -2.49 62.97 -12.08
C LYS A 665 -3.32 63.41 -13.29
N SER A 666 -4.31 62.59 -13.69
CA SER A 666 -5.17 62.85 -14.85
C SER A 666 -6.38 63.70 -14.48
N SER A 667 -6.74 64.72 -15.27
CA SER A 667 -7.93 65.55 -15.06
C SER A 667 -9.22 64.85 -15.50
N VAL A 668 -10.34 65.17 -14.86
CA VAL A 668 -11.69 64.83 -15.36
C VAL A 668 -12.02 65.74 -16.54
N ARG A 669 -12.66 65.21 -17.60
CA ARG A 669 -12.99 65.99 -18.80
C ARG A 669 -14.13 66.97 -18.43
N GLY A 670 -13.89 68.28 -18.58
CA GLY A 670 -14.88 69.32 -18.28
C GLY A 670 -14.94 69.83 -16.83
N GLY A 671 -14.02 69.40 -15.95
CA GLY A 671 -13.97 69.89 -14.56
C GLY A 671 -12.56 69.87 -13.95
N GLY A 672 -12.27 70.80 -13.05
CA GLY A 672 -10.94 70.99 -12.46
C GLY A 672 -10.46 69.93 -11.46
N LYS A 673 -11.22 68.85 -11.21
CA LYS A 673 -10.84 67.75 -10.29
C LYS A 673 -10.09 66.64 -11.05
N ALA A 674 -9.10 66.01 -10.40
CA ALA A 674 -8.33 64.89 -10.95
C ALA A 674 -8.99 63.53 -10.66
N ARG A 675 -8.88 62.56 -11.59
CA ARG A 675 -9.43 61.21 -11.48
C ARG A 675 -8.81 60.47 -10.31
N ARG A 676 -9.61 59.75 -9.52
CA ARG A 676 -9.06 58.89 -8.46
C ARG A 676 -8.19 57.80 -9.09
N ARG A 677 -7.06 57.53 -8.45
CA ARG A 677 -6.02 56.66 -8.99
C ARG A 677 -5.48 55.70 -7.92
N TRP A 678 -5.23 54.46 -8.33
CA TRP A 678 -4.52 53.44 -7.55
C TRP A 678 -3.37 52.86 -8.37
N GLN A 679 -2.42 52.23 -7.67
CA GLN A 679 -1.32 51.51 -8.26
C GLN A 679 -1.10 50.20 -7.51
N ASP A 680 -0.88 49.10 -8.23
CA ASP A 680 -0.57 47.80 -7.63
C ASP A 680 0.94 47.56 -7.46
N SER A 681 1.28 46.44 -6.82
CA SER A 681 2.66 46.00 -6.58
C SER A 681 3.48 45.79 -7.86
N LYS A 682 2.83 45.59 -9.02
CA LYS A 682 3.46 45.44 -10.34
C LYS A 682 3.62 46.77 -11.07
N GLY A 683 3.14 47.87 -10.47
CA GLY A 683 3.18 49.22 -11.01
C GLY A 683 2.07 49.52 -12.02
N GLN A 684 1.08 48.65 -12.18
CA GLN A 684 -0.09 48.91 -13.03
C GLN A 684 -0.93 50.03 -12.42
N ILE A 685 -1.53 50.86 -13.25
CA ILE A 685 -2.26 52.06 -12.85
C ILE A 685 -3.75 51.82 -13.06
N TYR A 686 -4.54 52.14 -12.05
CA TYR A 686 -5.98 52.00 -12.06
C TYR A 686 -6.58 53.40 -11.92
N GLU A 687 -7.42 53.83 -12.86
CA GLU A 687 -8.11 55.12 -12.78
C GLU A 687 -9.62 54.93 -12.75
N TRP A 688 -10.30 55.70 -11.90
CA TRP A 688 -11.76 55.67 -11.84
C TRP A 688 -12.37 56.39 -13.04
N ASP A 689 -13.21 55.69 -13.79
CA ASP A 689 -14.15 56.31 -14.71
C ASP A 689 -15.48 56.58 -14.00
N SER A 690 -15.66 57.85 -13.61
CA SER A 690 -16.89 58.27 -12.97
C SER A 690 -18.09 58.27 -13.90
N MET A 691 -17.95 58.23 -15.23
CA MET A 691 -19.11 58.17 -16.11
C MET A 691 -19.74 56.77 -16.14
N HIS A 692 -18.90 55.74 -16.09
CA HIS A 692 -19.35 54.35 -16.26
C HIS A 692 -19.32 53.54 -14.95
N GLY A 693 -18.70 54.08 -13.89
CA GLY A 693 -18.58 53.38 -12.61
C GLY A 693 -17.59 52.23 -12.67
N THR A 694 -16.59 52.36 -13.53
CA THR A 694 -15.63 51.32 -13.87
C THR A 694 -14.21 51.76 -13.55
N VAL A 695 -13.30 50.80 -13.56
CA VAL A 695 -11.87 51.03 -13.41
C VAL A 695 -11.21 50.84 -14.76
N GLU A 696 -10.57 51.91 -15.22
CA GLU A 696 -9.71 51.88 -16.39
C GLU A 696 -8.32 51.41 -15.96
N LEU A 697 -7.89 50.25 -16.46
CA LEU A 697 -6.62 49.65 -16.12
C LEU A 697 -5.56 50.01 -17.16
N TYR A 698 -4.36 50.34 -16.69
CA TYR A 698 -3.21 50.67 -17.51
C TYR A 698 -1.98 49.90 -17.03
N ASN A 699 -1.09 49.54 -17.95
CA ASN A 699 0.20 48.98 -17.55
C ASN A 699 1.11 50.05 -16.91
N LYS A 700 2.28 49.63 -16.40
CA LYS A 700 3.25 50.55 -15.76
C LYS A 700 3.79 51.66 -16.68
N GLN A 701 3.62 51.52 -17.99
CA GLN A 701 3.99 52.55 -18.98
C GLN A 701 2.82 53.49 -19.32
N GLY A 702 1.66 53.30 -18.70
CA GLY A 702 0.45 54.09 -18.92
C GLY A 702 -0.35 53.69 -20.16
N LYS A 703 -0.12 52.51 -20.75
CA LYS A 703 -0.93 52.00 -21.89
C LYS A 703 -2.18 51.32 -21.37
N HIS A 704 -3.34 51.64 -21.95
CA HIS A 704 -4.63 51.09 -21.57
C HIS A 704 -4.69 49.55 -21.80
N LEU A 705 -5.22 48.84 -20.83
CA LEU A 705 -5.39 47.37 -20.79
C LEU A 705 -6.86 46.94 -20.83
N GLY A 706 -7.79 47.89 -20.63
CA GLY A 706 -9.22 47.63 -20.68
C GLY A 706 -9.97 48.30 -19.53
N GLU A 707 -11.28 48.21 -19.63
CA GLU A 707 -12.21 48.63 -18.60
C GLU A 707 -12.62 47.42 -17.75
N PHE A 708 -12.67 47.60 -16.44
CA PHE A 708 -12.96 46.55 -15.49
C PHE A 708 -13.99 47.00 -14.46
N ASP A 709 -14.85 46.08 -14.04
CA ASP A 709 -15.78 46.31 -12.95
C ASP A 709 -15.01 46.34 -11.59
N PRO A 710 -15.20 47.37 -10.74
CA PRO A 710 -14.44 47.56 -9.51
C PRO A 710 -14.74 46.53 -8.42
N VAL A 711 -15.87 45.83 -8.51
CA VAL A 711 -16.35 44.91 -7.48
C VAL A 711 -16.09 43.47 -7.87
N SER A 712 -16.32 43.09 -9.13
CA SER A 712 -16.14 41.73 -9.65
C SER A 712 -14.78 41.51 -10.31
N GLY A 713 -14.11 42.57 -10.78
CA GLY A 713 -12.84 42.48 -11.52
C GLY A 713 -13.00 41.93 -12.94
N LYS A 714 -14.24 41.71 -13.38
CA LYS A 714 -14.53 41.28 -14.75
C LYS A 714 -14.15 42.40 -15.71
N GLN A 715 -13.45 42.05 -16.78
CA GLN A 715 -13.23 42.97 -17.89
C GLN A 715 -14.56 43.23 -18.60
N THR A 716 -15.00 44.48 -18.58
CA THR A 716 -16.23 44.94 -19.25
C THR A 716 -15.93 45.36 -20.68
N GLN A 717 -14.76 45.94 -20.94
CA GLN A 717 -14.33 46.29 -22.30
C GLN A 717 -12.86 45.94 -22.58
N PRO A 718 -12.52 45.55 -23.83
CA PRO A 718 -11.15 45.29 -24.23
C PRO A 718 -10.29 46.56 -24.20
N ALA A 719 -8.98 46.38 -24.27
CA ALA A 719 -8.03 47.49 -24.36
C ALA A 719 -8.29 48.36 -25.61
N ILE A 720 -8.59 49.64 -25.40
CA ILE A 720 -8.70 50.64 -26.48
C ILE A 720 -7.29 51.05 -26.97
N PRO A 721 -6.91 50.76 -28.23
CA PRO A 721 -5.61 51.14 -28.77
C PRO A 721 -5.38 52.66 -28.77
N GLY A 722 -4.19 53.11 -28.38
CA GLY A 722 -3.82 54.53 -28.34
C GLY A 722 -4.29 55.31 -27.10
N ARG A 723 -5.18 54.76 -26.27
CA ARG A 723 -5.54 55.35 -24.97
C ARG A 723 -4.39 55.19 -23.98
N VAL A 724 -3.96 56.30 -23.37
CA VAL A 724 -2.85 56.35 -22.41
C VAL A 724 -3.16 57.23 -21.20
N THR A 725 -2.49 56.97 -20.08
CA THR A 725 -2.54 57.79 -18.86
C THR A 725 -1.14 58.25 -18.44
N GLN A 726 -1.06 59.32 -17.64
CA GLN A 726 0.24 59.82 -17.15
C GLN A 726 0.91 58.78 -16.23
N LYS A 727 2.22 58.58 -16.38
CA LYS A 727 3.02 57.69 -15.54
C LYS A 727 3.15 58.27 -14.12
#